data_AF-A0A4P9YSI8-F1
#
_entry.id   AF-A0A4P9YSI8-F1
#
_cell.length_a   1.000
_cell.length_b   1.000
_cell.length_c   1.000
_cell.angle_alpha   90.00
_cell.angle_beta   90.00
_cell.angle_gamma   90.00
#
_symmetry.space_group_name_H-M   'P 1'
#
loop_
_entity.id
_entity.type
_entity.pdbx_description
1 polymer ?
#
loop_
_entity_poly.entity_id
_entity_poly.type
_entity_poly.pdbx_seq_one_letter_code
_entity_poly.pdbx_strand_id
1 'polypeptide(L)'
;MHPKFKFSAYRISYKSIVIFGAIFISLLPVLYRPNVMDFNATAVVDNWVSHPDKDVFYDHLYKNWDKKVVNSITEESLSRPYPSFVVQVFGWRRFASLQRLLTSLTNALYFGVKVDIQINVDGDAGEEVIALVDSFKWPHGDTIRNIRTDRLGLEKMIMSAWSPASDDEYAIFLEDDIEVSKYYFGFILMNINRYVFRENADVLSKMMGISLYTPRWNEIVHPPLKWIPSDIVQNSTLFMFQIPCSWGAVYFPKVWREFKEYYDWRTSEVAVRKFGSRIIAPNAHSNTWRRSWKRHLIDLSYARGWFMIYPNFPDQLSFSTNHREPGKLSKAIQKGEHTGSKGAAGKTSSFTLTKKKLWVYTVSLHEDDSFLKSRKFWNDLNKPIKDLDVFDIYHRKVPSVVHLFETGLGALEQLYHTNRNTKELFKRFYGINTVDGNNHCVLDLFGSLEREEPVSDEKYIIFQPQLGFNNQLRAYEDAIAYAHILKRTLVLPPVQSTNQSWFSLNSLFDINEDKLSQYINFTYFDEFVDLQLPPPRRMIVLEGLTNFLEPNNVLLEKHGLDSPVKYRIQGSNRYEKDIKRLYGSCDDDILSFNTLFMGFYKFDTRTKNRQHSKAVSGLWNLKHSLNFGKSPFICIHARRGDFENYCSHLAERIKKEPGLLKTWLRGFSIDKCYPSNNVISLRIQKEIQKFGPVKSIYVSTNKPEEFSQSYLNTTLNVFNSDVIMKGIQNNPELLPMDMKTDDLLPFLEQEICYHADFFIGNYFSTFSRRISNNRKSKGLPSMFF
;
A
#
# COMPACT_ATOMS: atom_id res chain seq x y z
N MET A 1 -44.94 33.72 31.23
CA MET A 1 -46.25 34.39 31.01
C MET A 1 -46.29 34.90 29.57
N HIS A 2 -47.13 34.30 28.73
CA HIS A 2 -47.48 34.81 27.40
C HIS A 2 -48.67 35.78 27.48
N PRO A 3 -48.81 36.70 26.51
CA PRO A 3 -50.03 36.70 25.69
C PRO A 3 -49.68 36.83 24.19
N LYS A 4 -50.03 35.84 23.34
CA LYS A 4 -51.30 35.70 22.60
C LYS A 4 -51.68 36.94 21.77
N PHE A 5 -51.74 36.81 20.44
CA PHE A 5 -53.00 37.02 19.69
C PHE A 5 -53.02 36.29 18.33
N LYS A 6 -54.25 35.93 17.95
CA LYS A 6 -54.76 34.94 16.98
C LYS A 6 -54.43 35.19 15.49
N PHE A 7 -54.23 34.09 14.75
CA PHE A 7 -54.42 34.00 13.30
C PHE A 7 -55.89 33.66 12.97
N SER A 8 -56.49 34.33 11.98
CA SER A 8 -57.68 33.86 11.26
C SER A 8 -57.36 33.68 9.79
N ALA A 9 -57.71 32.51 9.26
CA ALA A 9 -57.46 32.08 7.89
C ALA A 9 -58.29 32.87 6.85
N TYR A 10 -57.67 33.21 5.73
CA TYR A 10 -58.35 33.42 4.45
C TYR A 10 -57.61 32.63 3.36
N ARG A 11 -58.35 31.70 2.73
CA ARG A 11 -57.96 30.97 1.52
C ARG A 11 -57.88 31.94 0.34
N ILE A 12 -56.77 31.93 -0.39
CA ILE A 12 -56.67 32.53 -1.74
C ILE A 12 -56.41 31.40 -2.74
N SER A 13 -57.13 31.44 -3.86
CA SER A 13 -57.25 30.37 -4.84
C SER A 13 -56.09 30.33 -5.86
N TYR A 14 -55.86 29.13 -6.41
CA TYR A 14 -54.76 28.71 -7.28
C TYR A 14 -54.64 29.43 -8.64
N LYS A 15 -55.37 30.52 -8.90
CA LYS A 15 -55.34 31.25 -10.19
C LYS A 15 -54.56 32.57 -10.17
N SER A 16 -54.06 33.03 -9.02
CA SER A 16 -53.26 34.26 -8.93
C SER A 16 -51.74 34.06 -8.95
N ILE A 17 -51.26 32.80 -8.98
CA ILE A 17 -49.82 32.48 -9.03
C ILE A 17 -49.28 32.39 -10.47
N VAL A 18 -50.16 32.32 -11.48
CA VAL A 18 -49.73 32.13 -12.88
C VAL A 18 -49.45 33.46 -13.63
N ILE A 19 -49.80 34.61 -13.05
CA ILE A 19 -49.63 35.92 -13.74
C ILE A 19 -48.40 36.71 -13.23
N PHE A 20 -47.84 36.39 -12.07
CA PHE A 20 -46.61 37.02 -11.57
C PHE A 20 -45.30 36.35 -12.04
N GLY A 21 -45.37 35.17 -12.67
CA GLY A 21 -44.20 34.46 -13.20
C GLY A 21 -43.83 34.80 -14.65
N ALA A 22 -44.67 35.54 -15.38
CA ALA A 22 -44.53 35.72 -16.83
C ALA A 22 -43.95 37.09 -17.27
N ILE A 23 -43.71 38.03 -16.35
CA ILE A 23 -43.26 39.40 -16.69
C ILE A 23 -41.78 39.66 -16.28
N PHE A 24 -41.12 38.72 -15.60
CA PHE A 24 -39.70 38.85 -15.21
C PHE A 24 -38.70 38.15 -16.16
N ILE A 25 -39.16 37.54 -17.27
CA ILE A 25 -38.31 36.76 -18.20
C ILE A 25 -38.01 37.50 -19.53
N SER A 26 -38.45 38.75 -19.70
CA SER A 26 -38.34 39.45 -21.00
C SER A 26 -37.46 40.71 -21.03
N LEU A 27 -36.70 41.04 -19.97
CA LEU A 27 -35.94 42.32 -19.92
C LEU A 27 -34.50 42.30 -19.37
N LEU A 28 -33.77 41.18 -19.45
CA LEU A 28 -32.32 41.18 -19.20
C LEU A 28 -31.54 40.28 -20.18
N PRO A 29 -31.15 40.83 -21.35
CA PRO A 29 -29.91 40.40 -21.98
C PRO A 29 -29.09 41.60 -22.48
N VAL A 30 -28.62 42.47 -21.58
CA VAL A 30 -27.49 43.39 -21.86
C VAL A 30 -26.74 43.58 -20.53
N LEU A 31 -25.42 43.40 -20.54
CA LEU A 31 -24.48 43.53 -19.41
C LEU A 31 -24.25 42.28 -18.52
N TYR A 32 -23.74 41.20 -19.11
CA TYR A 32 -22.56 40.45 -18.65
C TYR A 32 -22.36 39.25 -19.59
N ARG A 33 -21.45 39.36 -20.55
CA ARG A 33 -20.89 38.21 -21.26
C ARG A 33 -19.58 37.84 -20.55
N PRO A 34 -19.51 36.79 -19.72
CA PRO A 34 -18.31 35.98 -19.72
C PRO A 34 -18.36 35.16 -21.02
N ASN A 35 -17.31 35.24 -21.83
CA ASN A 35 -17.08 34.33 -22.95
C ASN A 35 -16.96 32.91 -22.41
N VAL A 36 -18.08 32.21 -22.25
CA VAL A 36 -18.10 30.75 -22.15
C VAL A 36 -18.38 30.26 -23.56
N MET A 37 -17.33 29.88 -24.29
CA MET A 37 -17.50 28.99 -25.42
C MET A 37 -18.11 27.71 -24.86
N ASP A 38 -19.30 27.33 -25.32
CA ASP A 38 -19.87 26.00 -25.12
C ASP A 38 -18.87 24.97 -25.70
N PHE A 39 -17.97 24.45 -24.87
CA PHE A 39 -17.01 23.40 -25.24
C PHE A 39 -17.77 22.08 -25.37
N ASN A 40 -18.09 21.77 -26.62
CA ASN A 40 -19.04 20.74 -27.00
C ASN A 40 -18.32 19.38 -27.13
N ALA A 41 -18.74 18.38 -26.36
CA ALA A 41 -18.22 17.00 -26.42
C ALA A 41 -18.39 16.33 -27.80
N THR A 42 -19.19 16.92 -28.67
CA THR A 42 -19.23 16.64 -30.11
C THR A 42 -17.86 16.78 -30.76
N ALA A 43 -17.01 17.73 -30.39
CA ALA A 43 -15.72 17.93 -31.07
C ALA A 43 -14.74 16.75 -30.93
N VAL A 44 -14.77 16.02 -29.80
CA VAL A 44 -13.90 14.85 -29.59
C VAL A 44 -14.38 13.64 -30.40
N VAL A 45 -15.69 13.44 -30.52
CA VAL A 45 -16.27 12.30 -31.23
C VAL A 45 -16.45 12.58 -32.73
N ASP A 46 -16.74 13.82 -33.12
CA ASP A 46 -16.93 14.24 -34.53
C ASP A 46 -15.60 14.27 -35.30
N ASN A 47 -14.46 14.49 -34.61
CA ASN A 47 -13.13 14.37 -35.21
C ASN A 47 -12.64 12.92 -35.36
N TRP A 48 -13.31 11.92 -34.76
CA TRP A 48 -12.82 10.53 -34.75
C TRP A 48 -13.23 9.70 -35.97
N VAL A 49 -14.31 10.03 -36.69
CA VAL A 49 -14.93 9.04 -37.59
C VAL A 49 -15.67 9.66 -38.78
N SER A 50 -15.24 9.30 -40.00
CA SER A 50 -16.00 9.48 -41.24
C SER A 50 -16.38 8.12 -41.84
N HIS A 51 -17.36 7.41 -41.26
CA HIS A 51 -17.82 6.11 -41.81
C HIS A 51 -19.30 5.78 -41.55
N PRO A 52 -19.94 4.93 -42.38
CA PRO A 52 -21.38 4.63 -42.33
C PRO A 52 -21.85 3.83 -41.09
N ASP A 53 -20.94 3.22 -40.33
CA ASP A 53 -21.26 2.53 -39.06
C ASP A 53 -21.46 3.51 -37.88
N LYS A 54 -21.48 4.82 -38.16
CA LYS A 54 -21.64 5.94 -37.20
C LYS A 54 -22.82 5.71 -36.27
N ASP A 55 -23.99 5.38 -36.82
CA ASP A 55 -25.27 5.53 -36.10
C ASP A 55 -25.43 4.57 -34.93
N VAL A 56 -24.90 3.35 -34.99
CA VAL A 56 -25.10 2.34 -33.93
C VAL A 56 -24.19 2.60 -32.72
N PHE A 57 -22.92 2.93 -32.98
CA PHE A 57 -21.92 3.20 -31.95
C PHE A 57 -22.16 4.56 -31.28
N TYR A 58 -22.49 5.59 -32.08
CA TYR A 58 -22.87 6.90 -31.55
C TYR A 58 -24.12 6.86 -30.69
N ASP A 59 -25.20 6.21 -31.14
CA ASP A 59 -26.45 6.20 -30.38
C ASP A 59 -26.28 5.54 -29.01
N HIS A 60 -25.52 4.43 -28.93
CA HIS A 60 -25.30 3.75 -27.65
C HIS A 60 -24.34 4.50 -26.73
N LEU A 61 -23.27 5.10 -27.28
CA LEU A 61 -22.38 5.98 -26.52
C LEU A 61 -23.13 7.19 -25.97
N TYR A 62 -23.87 7.90 -26.81
CA TYR A 62 -24.51 9.17 -26.46
C TYR A 62 -25.72 8.98 -25.53
N LYS A 63 -26.48 7.90 -25.67
CA LYS A 63 -27.67 7.63 -24.83
C LYS A 63 -27.33 7.12 -23.42
N ASN A 64 -26.20 6.42 -23.25
CA ASN A 64 -25.87 5.75 -21.99
C ASN A 64 -24.76 6.43 -21.18
N TRP A 65 -24.03 7.39 -21.76
CA TRP A 65 -23.02 8.15 -21.05
C TRP A 65 -23.65 9.27 -20.21
N ASP A 66 -23.30 9.34 -18.91
CA ASP A 66 -23.83 10.37 -18.01
C ASP A 66 -23.30 11.76 -18.39
N LYS A 67 -24.20 12.73 -18.58
CA LYS A 67 -23.87 14.13 -18.89
C LYS A 67 -22.91 14.76 -17.87
N LYS A 68 -22.91 14.31 -16.61
CA LYS A 68 -21.94 14.78 -15.60
C LYS A 68 -20.50 14.34 -15.88
N VAL A 69 -20.31 13.16 -16.48
CA VAL A 69 -18.99 12.58 -16.81
C VAL A 69 -18.44 13.21 -18.10
N VAL A 70 -19.32 13.63 -19.01
CA VAL A 70 -18.95 14.43 -20.20
C VAL A 70 -18.43 15.81 -19.79
N ASN A 71 -18.98 16.40 -18.73
CA ASN A 71 -18.57 17.71 -18.21
C ASN A 71 -17.29 17.68 -17.35
N SER A 72 -16.69 16.51 -17.10
CA SER A 72 -15.45 16.35 -16.32
C SER A 72 -14.18 16.28 -17.19
N ILE A 73 -14.29 16.56 -18.49
CA ILE A 73 -13.15 16.59 -19.41
C ILE A 73 -12.40 17.91 -19.18
N THR A 74 -11.12 17.84 -18.83
CA THR A 74 -10.29 19.04 -18.61
C THR A 74 -9.78 19.60 -19.94
N GLU A 75 -9.42 20.89 -19.97
CA GLU A 75 -8.75 21.50 -21.14
C GLU A 75 -7.45 20.74 -21.51
N GLU A 76 -6.74 20.22 -20.50
CA GLU A 76 -5.55 19.38 -20.70
C GLU A 76 -5.87 18.07 -21.43
N SER A 77 -6.97 17.39 -21.07
CA SER A 77 -7.44 16.18 -21.75
C SER A 77 -7.81 16.44 -23.23
N LEU A 78 -8.32 17.63 -23.54
CA LEU A 78 -8.67 18.05 -24.91
C LEU A 78 -7.45 18.41 -25.76
N SER A 79 -6.32 18.74 -25.12
CA SER A 79 -5.07 19.10 -25.80
C SER A 79 -4.19 17.90 -26.19
N ARG A 80 -4.50 16.69 -25.68
CA ARG A 80 -3.71 15.49 -25.99
C ARG A 80 -3.85 15.06 -27.45
N PRO A 81 -2.76 14.63 -28.10
CA PRO A 81 -2.82 14.10 -29.46
C PRO A 81 -3.76 12.90 -29.56
N TYR A 82 -4.36 12.70 -30.74
CA TYR A 82 -5.18 11.51 -30.97
C TYR A 82 -4.34 10.24 -30.91
N PRO A 83 -4.83 9.19 -30.24
CA PRO A 83 -4.07 7.96 -30.07
C PRO A 83 -3.96 7.25 -31.43
N SER A 84 -2.76 6.80 -31.77
CA SER A 84 -2.52 5.93 -32.91
C SER A 84 -2.43 4.48 -32.45
N PHE A 85 -2.85 3.55 -33.31
CA PHE A 85 -2.92 2.14 -32.96
C PHE A 85 -2.18 1.30 -34.01
N VAL A 86 -1.37 0.35 -33.53
CA VAL A 86 -0.74 -0.67 -34.36
C VAL A 86 -1.04 -2.07 -33.83
N VAL A 87 -1.53 -2.96 -34.68
CA VAL A 87 -1.68 -4.38 -34.36
C VAL A 87 -0.39 -5.11 -34.70
N GLN A 88 0.28 -5.65 -33.69
CA GLN A 88 1.48 -6.47 -33.79
C GLN A 88 1.10 -7.94 -33.82
N VAL A 89 1.14 -8.54 -35.01
CA VAL A 89 0.89 -9.97 -35.23
C VAL A 89 2.19 -10.75 -35.19
N PHE A 90 2.22 -11.87 -34.47
CA PHE A 90 3.40 -12.74 -34.36
C PHE A 90 3.09 -14.14 -34.90
N GLY A 91 3.78 -14.54 -35.98
CA GLY A 91 3.59 -15.85 -36.62
C GLY A 91 4.90 -16.62 -36.85
N TRP A 92 4.77 -17.92 -37.11
CA TRP A 92 5.90 -18.75 -37.54
C TRP A 92 5.51 -19.78 -38.60
N ARG A 93 4.96 -20.94 -38.20
CA ARG A 93 4.69 -22.07 -39.12
C ARG A 93 3.25 -22.57 -39.10
N ARG A 94 2.35 -21.87 -38.39
CA ARG A 94 0.96 -22.31 -38.23
C ARG A 94 0.04 -21.54 -39.18
N PHE A 95 -0.04 -21.99 -40.43
CA PHE A 95 -0.88 -21.36 -41.45
C PHE A 95 -2.34 -21.18 -41.01
N ALA A 96 -3.00 -22.27 -40.59
CA ALA A 96 -4.42 -22.22 -40.22
C ALA A 96 -4.68 -21.28 -39.02
N SER A 97 -3.77 -21.26 -38.05
CA SER A 97 -3.84 -20.38 -36.88
C SER A 97 -3.71 -18.92 -37.29
N LEU A 98 -2.66 -18.58 -38.05
CA LEU A 98 -2.44 -17.23 -38.54
C LEU A 98 -3.58 -16.75 -39.44
N GLN A 99 -4.10 -17.62 -40.31
CA GLN A 99 -5.25 -17.31 -41.17
C GLN A 99 -6.49 -16.98 -40.34
N ARG A 100 -6.77 -17.74 -39.28
CA ARG A 100 -7.88 -17.47 -38.35
C ARG A 100 -7.73 -16.12 -37.67
N LEU A 101 -6.54 -15.82 -37.13
CA LEU A 101 -6.26 -14.52 -36.53
C LEU A 101 -6.50 -13.37 -37.53
N LEU A 102 -5.85 -13.43 -38.70
CA LEU A 102 -5.96 -12.38 -39.72
C LEU A 102 -7.40 -12.21 -40.21
N THR A 103 -8.16 -13.30 -40.33
CA THR A 103 -9.58 -13.26 -40.70
C THR A 103 -10.40 -12.56 -39.61
N SER A 104 -10.22 -12.93 -38.33
CA SER A 104 -10.93 -12.30 -37.22
C SER A 104 -10.59 -10.80 -37.09
N LEU A 105 -9.33 -10.42 -37.31
CA LEU A 105 -8.89 -9.02 -37.33
C LEU A 105 -9.55 -8.23 -38.45
N THR A 106 -9.63 -8.80 -39.66
CA THR A 106 -10.25 -8.15 -40.83
C THR A 106 -11.74 -7.92 -40.60
N ASN A 107 -12.43 -8.88 -39.98
CA ASN A 107 -13.88 -8.85 -39.75
C ASN A 107 -14.31 -8.02 -38.52
N ALA A 108 -13.36 -7.54 -37.72
CA ALA A 108 -13.63 -6.73 -36.55
C ALA A 108 -14.05 -5.29 -36.89
N LEU A 109 -14.71 -4.63 -35.95
CA LEU A 109 -15.17 -3.25 -36.08
C LEU A 109 -14.14 -2.28 -35.50
N TYR A 110 -13.60 -1.41 -36.35
CA TYR A 110 -12.64 -0.35 -35.98
C TYR A 110 -13.27 1.03 -35.89
N PHE A 111 -14.57 1.13 -36.16
CA PHE A 111 -15.35 2.37 -36.01
C PHE A 111 -14.75 3.55 -36.78
N GLY A 112 -14.19 3.29 -37.97
CA GLY A 112 -13.54 4.30 -38.82
C GLY A 112 -12.21 4.86 -38.31
N VAL A 113 -11.69 4.34 -37.20
CA VAL A 113 -10.34 4.68 -36.72
C VAL A 113 -9.29 3.96 -37.57
N LYS A 114 -8.29 4.69 -38.07
CA LYS A 114 -7.13 4.10 -38.74
C LYS A 114 -6.32 3.29 -37.72
N VAL A 115 -6.11 2.01 -38.02
CA VAL A 115 -5.27 1.12 -37.22
C VAL A 115 -4.29 0.45 -38.16
N ASP A 116 -2.99 0.64 -37.94
CA ASP A 116 -1.97 0.00 -38.76
C ASP A 116 -1.75 -1.45 -38.32
N ILE A 117 -1.25 -2.30 -39.20
CA ILE A 117 -0.91 -3.69 -38.87
C ILE A 117 0.52 -4.00 -39.25
N GLN A 118 1.24 -4.64 -38.33
CA GLN A 118 2.58 -5.15 -38.53
C GLN A 118 2.60 -6.66 -38.30
N ILE A 119 2.87 -7.40 -39.38
CA ILE A 119 2.90 -8.86 -39.37
C ILE A 119 4.36 -9.31 -39.27
N ASN A 120 4.73 -9.83 -38.12
CA ASN A 120 6.08 -10.29 -37.81
C ASN A 120 6.12 -11.83 -37.90
N VAL A 121 6.88 -12.36 -38.86
CA VAL A 121 7.05 -13.80 -39.10
C VAL A 121 8.48 -14.21 -38.75
N ASP A 122 8.65 -15.19 -37.86
CA ASP A 122 9.97 -15.72 -37.46
C ASP A 122 10.65 -16.44 -38.63
N GLY A 123 11.99 -16.54 -38.59
CA GLY A 123 12.75 -17.31 -39.58
C GLY A 123 12.37 -18.80 -39.63
N ASP A 124 12.59 -19.41 -40.78
CA ASP A 124 12.15 -20.78 -41.13
C ASP A 124 10.62 -20.98 -41.17
N ALA A 125 9.88 -19.93 -41.55
CA ALA A 125 8.44 -20.02 -41.80
C ALA A 125 8.11 -20.91 -43.01
N GLY A 126 6.92 -21.50 -43.02
CA GLY A 126 6.44 -22.30 -44.17
C GLY A 126 6.11 -21.40 -45.36
N GLU A 127 6.28 -21.90 -46.58
CA GLU A 127 5.95 -21.17 -47.81
C GLU A 127 4.48 -20.73 -47.82
N GLU A 128 3.58 -21.56 -47.29
CA GLU A 128 2.16 -21.24 -47.14
C GLU A 128 1.90 -20.05 -46.20
N VAL A 129 2.72 -19.88 -45.16
CA VAL A 129 2.63 -18.75 -44.22
C VAL A 129 3.11 -17.48 -44.89
N ILE A 130 4.23 -17.55 -45.62
CA ILE A 130 4.78 -16.43 -46.37
C ILE A 130 3.76 -15.96 -47.43
N ALA A 131 3.24 -16.89 -48.23
CA ALA A 131 2.23 -16.59 -49.24
C ALA A 131 0.94 -15.97 -48.64
N LEU A 132 0.51 -16.43 -47.46
CA LEU A 132 -0.61 -15.84 -46.74
C LEU A 132 -0.32 -14.38 -46.36
N VAL A 133 0.85 -14.09 -45.81
CA VAL A 133 1.22 -12.74 -45.36
C VAL A 133 1.41 -11.80 -46.55
N ASP A 134 2.02 -12.26 -47.64
CA ASP A 134 2.22 -11.47 -48.86
C ASP A 134 0.89 -11.11 -49.53
N SER A 135 -0.06 -12.04 -49.57
CA SER A 135 -1.38 -11.83 -50.17
C SER A 135 -2.40 -11.14 -49.24
N PHE A 136 -2.10 -11.03 -47.95
CA PHE A 136 -3.01 -10.43 -46.97
C PHE A 136 -3.26 -8.95 -47.28
N LYS A 137 -4.53 -8.55 -47.27
CA LYS A 137 -4.97 -7.16 -47.47
C LYS A 137 -5.60 -6.63 -46.20
N TRP A 138 -5.07 -5.52 -45.71
CA TRP A 138 -5.58 -4.85 -44.53
C TRP A 138 -6.46 -3.66 -44.91
N PRO A 139 -7.76 -3.64 -44.53
CA PRO A 139 -8.66 -2.57 -44.93
C PRO A 139 -8.67 -1.37 -43.95
N HIS A 140 -8.05 -1.48 -42.77
CA HIS A 140 -8.23 -0.50 -41.68
C HIS A 140 -7.02 0.43 -41.47
N GLY A 141 -5.96 0.32 -42.28
CA GLY A 141 -4.75 1.16 -42.17
C GLY A 141 -3.59 0.64 -43.01
N ASP A 142 -2.37 1.03 -42.65
CA ASP A 142 -1.17 0.60 -43.35
C ASP A 142 -0.72 -0.80 -42.94
N THR A 143 -0.03 -1.52 -43.83
CA THR A 143 0.50 -2.87 -43.57
C THR A 143 2.02 -2.90 -43.65
N ILE A 144 2.67 -3.36 -42.60
CA ILE A 144 4.10 -3.66 -42.57
C ILE A 144 4.28 -5.18 -42.47
N ARG A 145 5.11 -5.75 -43.36
CA ARG A 145 5.41 -7.19 -43.38
C ARG A 145 6.87 -7.40 -43.03
N ASN A 146 7.11 -8.06 -41.90
CA ASN A 146 8.44 -8.35 -41.39
C ASN A 146 8.66 -9.86 -41.39
N ILE A 147 9.14 -10.39 -42.52
CA ILE A 147 9.50 -11.81 -42.65
C ILE A 147 10.99 -11.94 -42.39
N ARG A 148 11.36 -12.62 -41.31
CA ARG A 148 12.77 -12.78 -40.93
C ARG A 148 13.44 -13.93 -41.69
N THR A 149 14.71 -13.75 -42.01
CA THR A 149 15.59 -14.82 -42.50
C THR A 149 15.99 -15.75 -41.36
N ASP A 150 16.45 -15.18 -40.24
CA ASP A 150 16.96 -15.92 -39.10
C ASP A 150 15.90 -16.19 -38.04
N ARG A 151 16.00 -17.36 -37.41
CA ARG A 151 15.11 -17.79 -36.34
C ARG A 151 15.49 -17.15 -35.01
N LEU A 152 14.71 -16.17 -34.57
CA LEU A 152 14.93 -15.46 -33.30
C LEU A 152 14.16 -16.08 -32.13
N GLY A 153 12.98 -16.63 -32.40
CA GLY A 153 12.03 -17.06 -31.38
C GLY A 153 11.17 -15.95 -30.79
N LEU A 154 10.03 -16.35 -30.22
CA LEU A 154 8.94 -15.48 -29.80
C LEU A 154 9.36 -14.34 -28.87
N GLU A 155 10.18 -14.63 -27.86
CA GLU A 155 10.66 -13.63 -26.90
C GLU A 155 11.36 -12.46 -27.61
N LYS A 156 12.35 -12.74 -28.46
CA LYS A 156 13.08 -11.70 -29.20
C LYS A 156 12.22 -11.03 -30.28
N MET A 157 11.26 -11.75 -30.87
CA MET A 157 10.31 -11.16 -31.80
C MET A 157 9.45 -10.10 -31.13
N ILE A 158 8.84 -10.42 -29.98
CA ILE A 158 8.01 -9.51 -29.21
C ILE A 158 8.82 -8.28 -28.78
N MET A 159 10.03 -8.47 -28.27
CA MET A 159 10.87 -7.36 -27.81
C MET A 159 11.40 -6.45 -28.94
N SER A 160 11.44 -6.94 -30.18
CA SER A 160 11.92 -6.16 -31.34
C SER A 160 10.81 -5.62 -32.23
N ALA A 161 9.55 -6.01 -32.01
CA ALA A 161 8.45 -5.65 -32.91
C ALA A 161 7.97 -4.21 -32.75
N TRP A 162 8.13 -3.62 -31.56
CA TRP A 162 7.57 -2.31 -31.27
C TRP A 162 8.47 -1.47 -30.36
N SER A 163 8.65 -0.20 -30.72
CA SER A 163 9.39 0.81 -29.96
C SER A 163 8.68 2.14 -30.18
N PRO A 164 7.71 2.49 -29.32
CA PRO A 164 6.81 3.61 -29.58
C PRO A 164 7.55 4.93 -29.60
N ALA A 165 7.28 5.75 -30.62
CA ALA A 165 7.91 7.04 -30.82
C ALA A 165 7.30 8.15 -29.96
N SER A 166 6.06 7.96 -29.48
CA SER A 166 5.32 8.93 -28.66
C SER A 166 4.58 8.26 -27.49
N ASP A 167 3.95 9.06 -26.63
CA ASP A 167 3.07 8.58 -25.55
C ASP A 167 1.65 8.25 -26.01
N ASP A 168 1.32 8.55 -27.26
CA ASP A 168 -0.01 8.37 -27.85
C ASP A 168 -0.05 7.22 -28.87
N GLU A 169 1.06 6.50 -29.06
CA GLU A 169 1.15 5.32 -29.92
C GLU A 169 0.87 4.06 -29.08
N TYR A 170 -0.20 3.33 -29.37
CA TYR A 170 -0.59 2.12 -28.64
C TYR A 170 -0.43 0.88 -29.53
N ALA A 171 0.04 -0.22 -28.95
CA ALA A 171 0.22 -1.46 -29.70
C ALA A 171 -0.57 -2.63 -29.13
N ILE A 172 -1.23 -3.37 -30.03
CA ILE A 172 -2.05 -4.53 -29.71
C ILE A 172 -1.27 -5.79 -30.09
N PHE A 173 -0.94 -6.63 -29.10
CA PHE A 173 -0.07 -7.80 -29.30
C PHE A 173 -0.90 -9.08 -29.43
N LEU A 174 -0.76 -9.76 -30.57
CA LEU A 174 -1.53 -10.98 -30.91
C LEU A 174 -0.61 -12.04 -31.52
N GLU A 175 -0.51 -13.20 -30.86
CA GLU A 175 0.15 -14.40 -31.40
C GLU A 175 -0.78 -15.12 -32.40
N ASP A 176 -0.20 -15.89 -33.33
CA ASP A 176 -0.93 -16.65 -34.35
C ASP A 176 -2.01 -17.60 -33.81
N ASP A 177 -1.99 -18.00 -32.54
CA ASP A 177 -3.07 -18.80 -31.93
C ASP A 177 -4.18 -18.01 -31.22
N ILE A 178 -4.18 -16.69 -31.38
CA ILE A 178 -5.24 -15.82 -30.89
C ILE A 178 -6.35 -15.68 -31.93
N GLU A 179 -7.57 -15.54 -31.45
CA GLU A 179 -8.73 -15.08 -32.22
C GLU A 179 -9.40 -13.95 -31.43
N VAL A 180 -9.81 -12.90 -32.11
CA VAL A 180 -10.43 -11.72 -31.49
C VAL A 180 -11.93 -11.63 -31.77
N SER A 181 -12.66 -11.09 -30.81
CA SER A 181 -14.07 -10.72 -30.96
C SER A 181 -14.21 -9.62 -32.03
N LYS A 182 -15.34 -9.60 -32.74
CA LYS A 182 -15.71 -8.48 -33.62
C LYS A 182 -15.67 -7.10 -32.93
N TYR A 183 -15.84 -7.06 -31.60
CA TYR A 183 -15.91 -5.84 -30.78
C TYR A 183 -14.65 -5.55 -29.97
N TYR A 184 -13.56 -6.30 -30.17
CA TYR A 184 -12.36 -6.17 -29.33
C TYR A 184 -11.78 -4.74 -29.31
N PHE A 185 -11.80 -4.07 -30.46
CA PHE A 185 -11.26 -2.72 -30.59
C PHE A 185 -12.17 -1.68 -29.91
N GLY A 186 -13.48 -1.87 -29.98
CA GLY A 186 -14.44 -1.02 -29.25
C GLY A 186 -14.21 -1.06 -27.75
N PHE A 187 -13.97 -2.26 -27.20
CA PHE A 187 -13.61 -2.41 -25.78
C PHE A 187 -12.30 -1.66 -25.44
N ILE A 188 -11.28 -1.72 -26.30
CA ILE A 188 -10.03 -0.95 -26.12
C ILE A 188 -10.31 0.55 -26.08
N LEU A 189 -11.02 1.08 -27.09
CA LEU A 189 -11.30 2.51 -27.20
C LEU A 189 -12.06 3.04 -25.97
N MET A 190 -13.05 2.30 -25.48
CA MET A 190 -13.85 2.71 -24.33
C MET A 190 -13.02 2.78 -23.04
N ASN A 191 -12.16 1.78 -22.81
CA ASN A 191 -11.28 1.78 -21.64
C ASN A 191 -10.18 2.85 -21.74
N ILE A 192 -9.59 3.08 -22.92
CA ILE A 192 -8.62 4.16 -23.13
C ILE A 192 -9.30 5.53 -22.91
N ASN A 193 -10.45 5.77 -23.54
CA ASN A 193 -11.17 7.04 -23.37
C ASN A 193 -11.46 7.33 -21.89
N ARG A 194 -11.83 6.30 -21.11
CA ARG A 194 -12.14 6.49 -19.70
C ARG A 194 -10.91 6.62 -18.81
N TYR A 195 -9.99 5.67 -18.91
CA TYR A 195 -8.92 5.49 -17.92
C TYR A 195 -7.61 6.12 -18.33
N VAL A 196 -7.44 6.54 -19.59
CA VAL A 196 -6.25 7.25 -20.05
C VAL A 196 -6.47 8.75 -20.14
N PHE A 197 -7.59 9.16 -20.75
CA PHE A 197 -7.83 10.58 -21.01
C PHE A 197 -8.48 11.33 -19.84
N ARG A 198 -9.03 10.62 -18.83
CA ARG A 198 -9.76 11.25 -17.71
C ARG A 198 -9.23 10.92 -16.32
N GLU A 199 -8.23 10.04 -16.21
CA GLU A 199 -7.58 9.74 -14.94
C GLU A 199 -6.25 10.49 -14.84
N ASN A 200 -5.80 10.75 -13.60
CA ASN A 200 -4.56 11.47 -13.33
C ASN A 200 -3.33 10.72 -13.90
N ALA A 201 -2.34 11.49 -14.40
CA ALA A 201 -1.08 11.02 -14.97
C ALA A 201 -0.33 9.98 -14.09
N ASP A 202 -0.47 10.07 -12.78
CA ASP A 202 0.17 9.19 -11.82
C ASP A 202 -0.34 7.75 -11.88
N VAL A 203 -1.66 7.58 -12.07
CA VAL A 203 -2.24 6.25 -12.25
C VAL A 203 -1.85 5.69 -13.62
N LEU A 204 -1.82 6.55 -14.66
CA LEU A 204 -1.39 6.15 -16.01
C LEU A 204 0.03 5.61 -16.04
N SER A 205 0.92 6.20 -15.23
CA SER A 205 2.32 5.76 -15.13
C SER A 205 2.48 4.33 -14.62
N LYS A 206 1.44 3.76 -13.98
CA LYS A 206 1.42 2.40 -13.44
C LYS A 206 0.58 1.42 -14.28
N MET A 207 -0.10 1.90 -15.31
CA MET A 207 -0.99 1.07 -16.13
C MET A 207 -0.25 0.51 -17.34
N MET A 208 0.00 -0.81 -17.36
CA MET A 208 0.70 -1.48 -18.45
C MET A 208 -0.14 -1.56 -19.72
N GLY A 209 -1.47 -1.59 -19.59
CA GLY A 209 -2.36 -1.84 -20.72
C GLY A 209 -3.77 -2.29 -20.34
N ILE A 210 -4.47 -2.85 -21.34
CA ILE A 210 -5.82 -3.43 -21.20
C ILE A 210 -5.83 -4.83 -21.82
N SER A 211 -6.33 -5.82 -21.07
CA SER A 211 -6.42 -7.21 -21.52
C SER A 211 -7.65 -7.40 -22.38
N LEU A 212 -7.53 -8.22 -23.41
CA LEU A 212 -8.68 -8.70 -24.18
C LEU A 212 -9.17 -10.07 -23.67
N TYR A 213 -8.37 -10.75 -22.85
CA TYR A 213 -8.66 -12.08 -22.32
C TYR A 213 -8.97 -12.04 -20.82
N THR A 214 -9.96 -12.82 -20.38
CA THR A 214 -10.27 -13.06 -18.95
C THR A 214 -9.53 -14.31 -18.45
N PRO A 215 -8.61 -14.20 -17.46
CA PRO A 215 -7.86 -15.33 -16.91
C PRO A 215 -8.76 -16.44 -16.37
N ARG A 216 -8.42 -17.69 -16.71
CA ARG A 216 -9.05 -18.92 -16.16
C ARG A 216 -8.18 -19.66 -15.14
N TRP A 217 -6.91 -19.28 -15.04
CA TRP A 217 -5.90 -20.01 -14.28
C TRP A 217 -4.94 -19.08 -13.57
N ASN A 218 -4.51 -19.52 -12.39
CA ASN A 218 -3.31 -19.06 -11.75
C ASN A 218 -2.09 -19.75 -12.36
N GLU A 219 -1.46 -19.07 -13.30
CA GLU A 219 -0.22 -19.49 -13.97
C GLU A 219 1.05 -19.26 -13.13
N ILE A 220 0.93 -18.55 -12.00
CA ILE A 220 2.06 -18.20 -11.13
C ILE A 220 2.34 -19.31 -10.10
N VAL A 221 1.51 -20.35 -10.04
CA VAL A 221 1.72 -21.56 -9.25
C VAL A 221 1.92 -22.79 -10.14
N HIS A 222 2.58 -23.83 -9.60
CA HIS A 222 2.77 -25.10 -10.29
C HIS A 222 2.32 -26.29 -9.43
N PRO A 223 1.40 -27.15 -9.92
CA PRO A 223 0.66 -27.01 -11.18
C PRO A 223 -0.29 -25.80 -11.19
N PRO A 224 -0.67 -25.25 -12.35
CA PRO A 224 -1.62 -24.14 -12.42
C PRO A 224 -2.95 -24.48 -11.74
N LEU A 225 -3.49 -23.54 -10.98
CA LEU A 225 -4.78 -23.70 -10.29
C LEU A 225 -5.88 -22.96 -11.05
N LYS A 226 -7.10 -23.50 -11.06
CA LYS A 226 -8.26 -22.82 -11.65
C LYS A 226 -8.51 -21.53 -10.87
N TRP A 227 -8.70 -20.43 -11.57
CA TRP A 227 -9.05 -19.15 -10.97
C TRP A 227 -10.03 -18.42 -11.87
N ILE A 228 -11.20 -18.10 -11.33
CA ILE A 228 -12.29 -17.45 -12.05
C ILE A 228 -12.53 -16.09 -11.37
N PRO A 229 -12.17 -14.97 -12.01
CA PRO A 229 -12.38 -13.66 -11.42
C PRO A 229 -13.86 -13.36 -11.16
N SER A 230 -14.79 -13.86 -11.98
CA SER A 230 -16.22 -13.61 -11.82
C SER A 230 -16.83 -14.20 -10.54
N ASP A 231 -16.17 -15.20 -9.94
CA ASP A 231 -16.59 -15.77 -8.65
C ASP A 231 -16.20 -14.86 -7.46
N ILE A 232 -15.21 -13.99 -7.67
CA ILE A 232 -14.58 -13.15 -6.63
C ILE A 232 -14.96 -11.68 -6.79
N VAL A 233 -14.83 -11.17 -8.02
CA VAL A 233 -15.21 -9.81 -8.43
C VAL A 233 -16.70 -9.81 -8.71
N GLN A 234 -17.46 -9.68 -7.62
CA GLN A 234 -18.91 -9.55 -7.68
C GLN A 234 -19.25 -8.11 -8.08
N ASN A 235 -20.26 -7.94 -8.92
CA ASN A 235 -20.80 -6.62 -9.28
C ASN A 235 -19.86 -5.64 -10.01
N SER A 236 -18.75 -6.10 -10.59
CA SER A 236 -18.04 -5.36 -11.66
C SER A 236 -17.78 -6.21 -12.91
N THR A 237 -17.76 -5.59 -14.10
CA THR A 237 -17.31 -6.18 -15.38
C THR A 237 -15.84 -5.88 -15.67
N LEU A 238 -15.16 -5.17 -14.78
CA LEU A 238 -13.75 -4.81 -14.90
C LEU A 238 -13.03 -5.08 -13.57
N PHE A 239 -11.74 -5.37 -13.64
CA PHE A 239 -10.86 -5.38 -12.47
C PHE A 239 -9.43 -5.05 -12.88
N MET A 240 -8.60 -4.71 -11.91
CA MET A 240 -7.18 -4.44 -12.09
C MET A 240 -6.36 -5.66 -11.65
N PHE A 241 -5.37 -6.01 -12.45
CA PHE A 241 -4.53 -7.17 -12.18
C PHE A 241 -3.06 -6.92 -12.50
N GLN A 242 -2.17 -7.31 -11.59
CA GLN A 242 -0.73 -7.11 -11.72
C GLN A 242 -0.07 -8.03 -12.76
N ILE A 243 -0.74 -9.11 -13.20
CA ILE A 243 -0.20 -10.01 -14.22
C ILE A 243 -0.42 -9.42 -15.61
N PRO A 244 0.63 -9.33 -16.47
CA PRO A 244 0.46 -8.93 -17.86
C PRO A 244 -0.27 -10.01 -18.68
N CYS A 245 -1.06 -9.62 -19.68
CA CYS A 245 -1.72 -10.60 -20.55
C CYS A 245 -0.86 -10.93 -21.78
N SER A 246 -0.71 -12.22 -22.08
CA SER A 246 -0.04 -12.71 -23.30
C SER A 246 -1.03 -13.27 -24.33
N TRP A 247 -2.33 -13.24 -24.07
CA TRP A 247 -3.36 -13.83 -24.94
C TRP A 247 -4.26 -12.78 -25.60
N GLY A 248 -3.66 -11.65 -25.96
CA GLY A 248 -4.34 -10.48 -26.51
C GLY A 248 -4.44 -9.36 -25.49
N ALA A 249 -3.73 -8.27 -25.76
CA ALA A 249 -3.75 -7.05 -24.98
C ALA A 249 -3.26 -5.87 -25.80
N VAL A 250 -3.71 -4.68 -25.42
CA VAL A 250 -3.07 -3.42 -25.80
C VAL A 250 -2.06 -3.05 -24.70
N TYR A 251 -0.85 -2.69 -25.10
CA TYR A 251 0.22 -2.23 -24.22
C TYR A 251 0.44 -0.73 -24.38
N PHE A 252 0.70 -0.06 -23.25
CA PHE A 252 0.86 1.39 -23.20
C PHE A 252 2.30 1.80 -23.46
N PRO A 253 2.54 2.87 -24.24
CA PRO A 253 3.86 3.18 -24.77
C PRO A 253 4.90 3.51 -23.71
N LYS A 254 4.55 4.35 -22.74
CA LYS A 254 5.46 4.77 -21.66
C LYS A 254 5.97 3.58 -20.85
N VAL A 255 5.04 2.72 -20.41
CA VAL A 255 5.36 1.49 -19.65
C VAL A 255 6.17 0.52 -20.51
N TRP A 256 5.84 0.38 -21.80
CA TRP A 256 6.58 -0.52 -22.69
C TRP A 256 8.02 -0.07 -22.95
N ARG A 257 8.29 1.23 -23.13
CA ARG A 257 9.67 1.74 -23.26
C ARG A 257 10.50 1.43 -22.03
N GLU A 258 9.95 1.70 -20.85
CA GLU A 258 10.63 1.38 -19.60
C GLU A 258 10.88 -0.13 -19.46
N PHE A 259 9.89 -0.95 -19.82
CA PHE A 259 10.06 -2.40 -19.82
C PHE A 259 11.17 -2.85 -20.78
N LYS A 260 11.28 -2.25 -21.96
CA LYS A 260 12.32 -2.58 -22.94
C LYS A 260 13.72 -2.26 -22.41
N GLU A 261 13.90 -1.09 -21.81
CA GLU A 261 15.17 -0.72 -21.15
C GLU A 261 15.53 -1.70 -20.04
N TYR A 262 14.55 -2.06 -19.20
CA TYR A 262 14.73 -3.07 -18.16
C TYR A 262 15.09 -4.43 -18.74
N TYR A 263 14.40 -4.88 -19.79
CA TYR A 263 14.63 -6.18 -20.44
C TYR A 263 16.04 -6.26 -21.01
N ASP A 264 16.48 -5.24 -21.74
CA ASP A 264 17.82 -5.18 -22.35
C ASP A 264 18.92 -5.24 -21.27
N TRP A 265 18.75 -4.51 -20.17
CA TRP A 265 19.65 -4.61 -19.03
C TRP A 265 19.58 -6.00 -18.37
N ARG A 266 18.38 -6.52 -18.10
CA ARG A 266 18.15 -7.75 -17.33
C ARG A 266 18.66 -8.99 -18.03
N THR A 267 18.70 -8.96 -19.35
CA THR A 267 19.21 -10.02 -20.22
C THR A 267 20.68 -9.83 -20.63
N SER A 268 21.30 -8.70 -20.30
CA SER A 268 22.74 -8.49 -20.50
C SER A 268 23.59 -9.53 -19.77
N GLU A 269 24.74 -9.89 -20.35
CA GLU A 269 25.67 -10.86 -19.76
C GLU A 269 26.08 -10.48 -18.33
N VAL A 270 26.28 -9.18 -18.10
CA VAL A 270 26.64 -8.64 -16.78
C VAL A 270 25.53 -8.89 -15.78
N ALA A 271 24.27 -8.61 -16.12
CA ALA A 271 23.15 -8.81 -15.22
C ALA A 271 22.87 -10.30 -14.99
N VAL A 272 22.92 -11.12 -16.04
CA VAL A 272 22.73 -12.58 -15.92
C VAL A 272 23.80 -13.19 -15.02
N ARG A 273 25.07 -12.79 -15.15
CA ARG A 273 26.16 -13.26 -14.28
C ARG A 273 26.01 -12.78 -12.84
N LYS A 274 25.61 -11.53 -12.62
CA LYS A 274 25.50 -10.93 -11.27
C LYS A 274 24.26 -11.37 -10.51
N PHE A 275 23.13 -11.53 -11.20
CA PHE A 275 21.81 -11.72 -10.60
C PHE A 275 21.20 -13.09 -10.90
N GLY A 276 21.60 -13.77 -11.96
CA GLY A 276 21.05 -15.08 -12.35
C GLY A 276 19.53 -15.05 -12.48
N SER A 277 18.87 -16.06 -11.88
CA SER A 277 17.40 -16.09 -11.70
C SER A 277 16.94 -15.52 -10.37
N ARG A 278 17.82 -14.89 -9.58
CA ARG A 278 17.46 -14.39 -8.26
C ARG A 278 16.51 -13.21 -8.41
N ILE A 279 15.26 -13.52 -8.06
CA ILE A 279 14.30 -12.74 -7.28
C ILE A 279 14.00 -11.37 -7.84
N ILE A 280 12.78 -11.23 -8.37
CA ILE A 280 12.00 -10.01 -8.14
C ILE A 280 10.57 -10.36 -7.72
N ALA A 281 9.96 -11.44 -8.22
CA ALA A 281 8.74 -12.03 -7.63
C ALA A 281 9.00 -13.29 -6.78
N PRO A 282 8.96 -13.23 -5.43
CA PRO A 282 9.25 -14.37 -4.55
C PRO A 282 8.34 -15.58 -4.82
N ASN A 283 8.90 -16.79 -4.88
CA ASN A 283 8.15 -18.04 -5.03
C ASN A 283 7.20 -18.14 -6.25
N ALA A 284 7.27 -17.18 -7.18
CA ALA A 284 6.48 -17.20 -8.40
C ALA A 284 7.00 -18.26 -9.37
N HIS A 285 6.10 -19.07 -9.94
CA HIS A 285 6.46 -20.08 -10.95
C HIS A 285 7.06 -19.46 -12.21
N SER A 286 6.73 -18.19 -12.50
CA SER A 286 7.31 -17.41 -13.60
C SER A 286 8.84 -17.35 -13.56
N ASN A 287 9.47 -17.50 -12.39
CA ASN A 287 10.92 -17.59 -12.24
C ASN A 287 11.55 -18.75 -13.03
N THR A 288 10.76 -19.77 -13.40
CA THR A 288 11.21 -20.91 -14.20
C THR A 288 11.14 -20.65 -15.71
N TRP A 289 10.48 -19.58 -16.16
CA TRP A 289 10.22 -19.28 -17.57
C TRP A 289 11.43 -18.57 -18.22
N ARG A 290 12.51 -19.31 -18.41
CA ARG A 290 13.82 -18.77 -18.87
C ARG A 290 13.82 -18.08 -20.23
N ARG A 291 12.83 -18.34 -21.08
CA ARG A 291 12.73 -17.82 -22.46
C ARG A 291 11.41 -17.10 -22.74
N SER A 292 10.89 -16.44 -21.71
CA SER A 292 9.60 -15.76 -21.75
C SER A 292 9.80 -14.28 -21.44
N TRP A 293 9.49 -13.42 -22.41
CA TRP A 293 9.45 -11.97 -22.20
C TRP A 293 8.52 -11.61 -21.03
N LYS A 294 7.39 -12.33 -20.93
CA LYS A 294 6.37 -12.12 -19.89
C LYS A 294 6.93 -12.29 -18.48
N ARG A 295 7.90 -13.18 -18.27
CA ARG A 295 8.59 -13.32 -16.98
C ARG A 295 9.20 -11.99 -16.54
N HIS A 296 9.93 -11.34 -17.44
CA HIS A 296 10.61 -10.11 -17.15
C HIS A 296 9.61 -8.98 -16.87
N LEU A 297 8.49 -8.96 -17.59
CA LEU A 297 7.43 -7.98 -17.33
C LEU A 297 6.71 -8.25 -16.00
N ILE A 298 6.51 -9.52 -15.60
CA ILE A 298 5.98 -9.87 -14.27
C ILE A 298 6.93 -9.39 -13.16
N ASP A 299 8.24 -9.60 -13.32
CA ASP A 299 9.24 -9.11 -12.36
C ASP A 299 9.14 -7.58 -12.21
N LEU A 300 9.07 -6.86 -13.34
CA LEU A 300 8.97 -5.41 -13.34
C LEU A 300 7.64 -4.91 -12.75
N SER A 301 6.54 -5.55 -13.15
CA SER A 301 5.20 -5.25 -12.66
C SER A 301 5.07 -5.46 -11.15
N TYR A 302 5.66 -6.55 -10.64
CA TYR A 302 5.70 -6.82 -9.20
C TYR A 302 6.42 -5.70 -8.45
N ALA A 303 7.63 -5.34 -8.89
CA ALA A 303 8.43 -4.31 -8.26
C ALA A 303 7.81 -2.90 -8.31
N ARG A 304 7.24 -2.54 -9.47
CA ARG A 304 6.70 -1.20 -9.71
C ARG A 304 5.23 -1.05 -9.31
N GLY A 305 4.58 -2.13 -8.85
CA GLY A 305 3.14 -2.12 -8.61
C GLY A 305 2.32 -1.82 -9.87
N TRP A 306 2.83 -2.20 -11.05
CA TRP A 306 2.11 -1.98 -12.29
C TRP A 306 0.89 -2.89 -12.40
N PHE A 307 -0.10 -2.51 -13.19
CA PHE A 307 -1.31 -3.30 -13.37
C PHE A 307 -1.87 -3.17 -14.79
N MET A 308 -2.78 -4.06 -15.13
CA MET A 308 -3.57 -4.05 -16.35
C MET A 308 -5.05 -4.07 -15.99
N ILE A 309 -5.89 -3.46 -16.83
CA ILE A 309 -7.35 -3.63 -16.73
C ILE A 309 -7.74 -4.94 -17.42
N TYR A 310 -8.62 -5.70 -16.79
CA TYR A 310 -9.11 -6.98 -17.28
C TYR A 310 -10.65 -7.00 -17.38
N PRO A 311 -11.21 -7.66 -18.42
CA PRO A 311 -12.63 -7.93 -18.51
C PRO A 311 -13.07 -8.98 -17.47
N ASN A 312 -14.29 -8.83 -16.97
CA ASN A 312 -14.93 -9.74 -16.00
C ASN A 312 -16.43 -9.90 -16.30
N PHE A 313 -16.75 -10.29 -17.52
CA PHE A 313 -18.13 -10.56 -17.92
C PHE A 313 -18.60 -11.95 -17.43
N PRO A 314 -19.92 -12.16 -17.30
CA PRO A 314 -20.47 -13.49 -17.02
C PRO A 314 -19.89 -14.56 -17.96
N ASP A 315 -19.72 -15.77 -17.43
CA ASP A 315 -19.13 -16.92 -18.13
C ASP A 315 -17.70 -16.69 -18.66
N GLN A 316 -17.04 -15.65 -18.17
CA GLN A 316 -15.71 -15.20 -18.59
C GLN A 316 -15.67 -14.83 -20.09
N LEU A 317 -16.79 -14.34 -20.62
CA LEU A 317 -16.84 -13.74 -21.96
C LEU A 317 -15.72 -12.72 -22.10
N SER A 318 -15.03 -12.80 -23.23
CA SER A 318 -13.79 -12.06 -23.47
C SER A 318 -13.78 -11.48 -24.88
N PHE A 319 -12.78 -10.65 -25.16
CA PHE A 319 -12.55 -10.02 -26.47
C PHE A 319 -11.42 -10.67 -27.26
N SER A 320 -10.69 -11.60 -26.65
CA SER A 320 -9.78 -12.52 -27.31
C SER A 320 -9.86 -13.91 -26.67
N THR A 321 -9.50 -14.93 -27.44
CA THR A 321 -9.39 -16.32 -26.98
C THR A 321 -8.10 -16.93 -27.52
N ASN A 322 -7.50 -17.85 -26.77
CA ASN A 322 -6.27 -18.55 -27.15
C ASN A 322 -6.58 -20.02 -27.43
N HIS A 323 -6.25 -20.48 -28.63
CA HIS A 323 -6.52 -21.86 -29.08
C HIS A 323 -5.46 -22.87 -28.60
N ARG A 324 -4.36 -22.41 -27.99
CA ARG A 324 -3.24 -23.20 -27.44
C ARG A 324 -2.78 -24.33 -28.38
N GLU A 325 -2.68 -24.01 -29.66
CA GLU A 325 -2.19 -24.95 -30.66
C GLU A 325 -0.69 -25.22 -30.39
N PRO A 326 -0.16 -26.44 -30.66
CA PRO A 326 1.19 -26.80 -30.24
C PRO A 326 2.31 -25.92 -30.84
N GLY A 327 2.93 -25.05 -30.02
CA GLY A 327 4.11 -24.23 -30.35
C GLY A 327 5.42 -24.65 -29.63
N LYS A 328 6.53 -23.89 -29.74
CA LYS A 328 7.83 -24.24 -29.11
C LYS A 328 7.73 -24.43 -27.58
N LEU A 329 6.80 -23.77 -26.87
CA LEU A 329 6.62 -23.91 -25.42
C LEU A 329 6.09 -25.30 -25.01
N SER A 330 5.38 -26.01 -25.90
CA SER A 330 4.91 -27.38 -25.62
C SER A 330 6.03 -28.42 -25.79
N LYS A 331 7.08 -28.11 -26.57
CA LYS A 331 8.25 -28.99 -26.75
C LYS A 331 9.26 -28.93 -25.59
N ALA A 332 9.25 -27.89 -24.75
CA ALA A 332 10.13 -27.82 -23.57
C ALA A 332 9.74 -28.83 -22.48
N ILE A 333 8.48 -29.26 -22.45
CA ILE A 333 8.01 -30.36 -21.58
C ILE A 333 8.42 -31.73 -22.17
N GLN A 334 8.81 -31.80 -23.44
CA GLN A 334 9.29 -33.03 -24.09
C GLN A 334 10.81 -33.25 -24.00
N LYS A 335 11.60 -32.29 -23.49
CA LYS A 335 13.05 -32.47 -23.27
C LYS A 335 13.43 -32.13 -21.84
N GLY A 336 13.18 -33.08 -20.94
CA GLY A 336 13.42 -32.93 -19.51
C GLY A 336 13.75 -34.22 -18.77
N GLU A 337 14.29 -35.26 -19.40
CA GLU A 337 15.02 -36.31 -18.68
C GLU A 337 16.24 -36.76 -19.51
N HIS A 338 17.42 -36.29 -19.08
CA HIS A 338 18.60 -37.14 -18.97
C HIS A 338 19.43 -36.62 -17.80
N THR A 339 19.07 -37.09 -16.60
CA THR A 339 20.10 -37.55 -15.67
C THR A 339 20.90 -38.63 -16.38
N GLY A 340 22.23 -38.47 -16.43
CA GLY A 340 23.10 -39.53 -16.86
C GLY A 340 23.06 -40.68 -15.86
N SER A 341 22.39 -41.78 -16.21
CA SER A 341 22.81 -43.14 -15.87
C SER A 341 22.02 -44.16 -16.70
N LYS A 342 22.79 -45.03 -17.35
CA LYS A 342 22.46 -46.09 -18.34
C LYS A 342 21.28 -47.00 -17.98
N GLY A 343 20.52 -47.43 -18.98
CA GLY A 343 19.76 -48.69 -18.93
C GLY A 343 18.51 -48.76 -19.83
N ALA A 344 18.50 -49.77 -20.72
CA ALA A 344 17.35 -50.39 -21.41
C ALA A 344 16.65 -49.63 -22.57
N ALA A 345 16.71 -50.28 -23.73
CA ALA A 345 15.95 -49.97 -24.94
C ALA A 345 14.44 -50.23 -24.76
N GLY A 346 13.59 -49.34 -25.27
CA GLY A 346 12.14 -49.54 -25.30
C GLY A 346 11.34 -48.42 -25.97
N LYS A 347 10.91 -48.68 -27.20
CA LYS A 347 9.75 -48.11 -27.95
C LYS A 347 9.49 -46.60 -27.89
N THR A 348 9.77 -45.95 -29.01
CA THR A 348 9.21 -44.67 -29.45
C THR A 348 7.67 -44.66 -29.39
N SER A 349 7.10 -43.81 -28.56
CA SER A 349 5.69 -43.41 -28.64
C SER A 349 5.59 -41.89 -28.81
N SER A 350 4.93 -41.46 -29.89
CA SER A 350 4.63 -40.06 -30.17
C SER A 350 3.58 -39.55 -29.18
N PHE A 351 3.90 -38.51 -28.41
CA PHE A 351 2.92 -37.87 -27.53
C PHE A 351 2.02 -36.90 -28.30
N THR A 352 0.78 -37.32 -28.56
CA THR A 352 -0.31 -36.48 -29.08
C THR A 352 -0.95 -35.70 -27.91
N LEU A 353 -1.00 -34.37 -27.98
CA LEU A 353 -1.81 -33.58 -27.03
C LEU A 353 -3.30 -33.92 -27.24
N THR A 354 -3.98 -34.41 -26.21
CA THR A 354 -5.41 -34.76 -26.29
C THR A 354 -6.28 -33.50 -26.35
N LYS A 355 -7.34 -33.51 -27.18
CA LYS A 355 -8.33 -32.41 -27.32
C LYS A 355 -8.74 -31.81 -25.96
N LYS A 356 -8.94 -32.65 -24.94
CA LYS A 356 -9.37 -32.25 -23.58
C LYS A 356 -8.46 -31.22 -22.90
N LYS A 357 -7.17 -31.10 -23.25
CA LYS A 357 -6.24 -30.08 -22.71
C LYS A 357 -6.31 -28.72 -23.43
N LEU A 358 -6.76 -28.66 -24.69
CA LEU A 358 -6.92 -27.40 -25.44
C LEU A 358 -8.12 -26.58 -24.93
N TRP A 359 -9.26 -27.23 -24.67
CA TRP A 359 -10.51 -26.59 -24.19
C TRP A 359 -10.43 -25.89 -22.83
N VAL A 360 -9.32 -26.05 -22.10
CA VAL A 360 -9.17 -25.60 -20.71
C VAL A 360 -8.84 -24.11 -20.61
N TYR A 361 -8.30 -23.52 -21.69
CA TYR A 361 -7.83 -22.14 -21.73
C TYR A 361 -8.65 -21.24 -22.68
N THR A 362 -9.43 -21.84 -23.57
CA THR A 362 -10.36 -21.16 -24.46
C THR A 362 -11.51 -20.52 -23.67
N VAL A 363 -11.80 -19.28 -23.99
CA VAL A 363 -12.97 -18.50 -23.52
C VAL A 363 -13.92 -18.26 -24.68
N SER A 364 -15.20 -18.06 -24.38
CA SER A 364 -16.17 -17.57 -25.35
C SER A 364 -15.88 -16.11 -25.66
N LEU A 365 -16.05 -15.73 -26.92
CA LEU A 365 -15.92 -14.35 -27.38
C LEU A 365 -17.26 -13.63 -27.32
N HIS A 366 -17.23 -12.30 -27.16
CA HIS A 366 -18.39 -11.46 -27.44
C HIS A 366 -18.67 -11.45 -28.95
N GLU A 367 -19.72 -12.12 -29.39
CA GLU A 367 -20.15 -12.17 -30.80
C GLU A 367 -21.13 -11.04 -31.17
N ASP A 368 -21.74 -10.40 -30.16
CA ASP A 368 -22.75 -9.35 -30.32
C ASP A 368 -22.46 -8.11 -29.45
N ASP A 369 -23.33 -7.11 -29.56
CA ASP A 369 -23.28 -5.84 -28.84
C ASP A 369 -23.84 -5.94 -27.40
N SER A 370 -24.07 -7.13 -26.85
CA SER A 370 -24.70 -7.32 -25.53
C SER A 370 -23.94 -6.60 -24.40
N PHE A 371 -22.61 -6.53 -24.49
CA PHE A 371 -21.81 -5.79 -23.51
C PHE A 371 -22.07 -4.28 -23.55
N LEU A 372 -22.41 -3.70 -24.71
CA LEU A 372 -22.82 -2.30 -24.84
C LEU A 372 -24.23 -2.04 -24.28
N LYS A 373 -25.05 -3.08 -24.13
CA LYS A 373 -26.36 -3.01 -23.46
C LYS A 373 -26.25 -3.26 -21.95
N SER A 374 -25.08 -3.66 -21.46
CA SER A 374 -24.85 -3.93 -20.05
C SER A 374 -24.77 -2.63 -19.26
N ARG A 375 -25.81 -2.32 -18.49
CA ARG A 375 -25.80 -1.21 -17.52
C ARG A 375 -24.62 -1.32 -16.54
N LYS A 376 -24.24 -2.55 -16.18
CA LYS A 376 -23.12 -2.84 -15.29
C LYS A 376 -21.80 -2.35 -15.90
N PHE A 377 -21.57 -2.63 -17.18
CA PHE A 377 -20.38 -2.19 -17.90
C PHE A 377 -20.26 -0.66 -17.95
N TRP A 378 -21.36 0.03 -18.28
CA TRP A 378 -21.38 1.51 -18.25
C TRP A 378 -21.18 2.08 -16.85
N ASN A 379 -21.79 1.46 -15.83
CA ASN A 379 -21.56 1.86 -14.44
C ASN A 379 -20.09 1.71 -14.05
N ASP A 380 -19.44 0.61 -14.45
CA ASP A 380 -18.02 0.39 -14.16
C ASP A 380 -17.12 1.37 -14.90
N LEU A 381 -17.39 1.65 -16.18
CA LEU A 381 -16.70 2.71 -16.91
C LEU A 381 -16.91 4.09 -16.27
N ASN A 382 -18.03 4.35 -15.60
CA ASN A 382 -18.22 5.63 -14.92
C ASN A 382 -17.52 5.71 -13.54
N LYS A 383 -17.01 4.59 -12.99
CA LYS A 383 -16.30 4.60 -11.71
C LYS A 383 -14.88 5.16 -11.87
N PRO A 384 -14.35 5.91 -10.88
CA PRO A 384 -12.92 6.15 -10.74
C PRO A 384 -12.14 4.84 -10.75
N ILE A 385 -10.97 4.82 -11.38
CA ILE A 385 -10.14 3.60 -11.48
C ILE A 385 -9.79 2.99 -10.10
N LYS A 386 -9.67 3.83 -9.07
CA LYS A 386 -9.42 3.43 -7.67
C LYS A 386 -10.53 2.57 -7.06
N ASP A 387 -11.73 2.58 -7.63
CA ASP A 387 -12.89 1.84 -7.14
C ASP A 387 -13.04 0.46 -7.81
N LEU A 388 -12.14 0.11 -8.74
CA LEU A 388 -12.06 -1.24 -9.31
C LEU A 388 -11.33 -2.19 -8.35
N ASP A 389 -11.79 -3.44 -8.31
CA ASP A 389 -11.11 -4.49 -7.54
C ASP A 389 -9.69 -4.72 -8.05
N VAL A 390 -8.73 -4.93 -7.14
CA VAL A 390 -7.30 -5.04 -7.47
C VAL A 390 -6.76 -6.40 -7.05
N PHE A 391 -5.97 -7.03 -7.91
CA PHE A 391 -5.33 -8.32 -7.65
C PHE A 391 -3.81 -8.25 -7.87
N ASP A 392 -3.06 -8.89 -6.97
CA ASP A 392 -1.59 -9.01 -7.07
C ASP A 392 -1.15 -10.17 -7.96
N ILE A 393 0.16 -10.33 -8.20
CA ILE A 393 0.67 -11.47 -9.00
C ILE A 393 0.33 -12.86 -8.44
N TYR A 394 -0.13 -12.97 -7.20
CA TYR A 394 -0.49 -14.23 -6.56
C TYR A 394 -2.00 -14.48 -6.56
N HIS A 395 -2.75 -13.69 -7.33
CA HIS A 395 -4.22 -13.78 -7.47
C HIS A 395 -4.97 -13.47 -6.18
N ARG A 396 -4.36 -12.70 -5.26
CA ARG A 396 -5.01 -12.25 -4.03
C ARG A 396 -5.62 -10.88 -4.27
N LYS A 397 -6.87 -10.69 -3.81
CA LYS A 397 -7.49 -9.37 -3.79
C LYS A 397 -6.73 -8.49 -2.79
N VAL A 398 -6.32 -7.30 -3.22
CA VAL A 398 -5.58 -6.34 -2.41
C VAL A 398 -6.37 -5.03 -2.30
N PRO A 399 -6.09 -4.18 -1.28
CA PRO A 399 -6.90 -2.99 -1.02
C PRO A 399 -6.82 -1.91 -2.11
N SER A 400 -5.70 -1.81 -2.83
CA SER A 400 -5.47 -0.77 -3.83
C SER A 400 -4.25 -1.06 -4.71
N VAL A 401 -4.09 -0.29 -5.79
CA VAL A 401 -2.85 -0.26 -6.60
C VAL A 401 -1.64 0.19 -5.76
N VAL A 402 -1.85 1.05 -4.76
CA VAL A 402 -0.79 1.48 -3.84
C VAL A 402 -0.21 0.27 -3.10
N HIS A 403 -1.06 -0.68 -2.67
CA HIS A 403 -0.61 -1.90 -2.02
C HIS A 403 0.28 -2.79 -2.93
N LEU A 404 0.00 -2.81 -4.24
CA LEU A 404 0.86 -3.52 -5.21
C LEU A 404 2.26 -2.93 -5.22
N PHE A 405 2.35 -1.60 -5.25
CA PHE A 405 3.61 -0.88 -5.20
C PHE A 405 4.35 -1.12 -3.87
N GLU A 406 3.65 -1.04 -2.74
CA GLU A 406 4.21 -1.29 -1.41
C GLU A 406 4.84 -2.69 -1.29
N THR A 407 4.14 -3.69 -1.82
CA THR A 407 4.61 -5.07 -1.82
C THR A 407 5.90 -5.22 -2.63
N GLY A 408 5.94 -4.63 -3.83
CA GLY A 408 7.11 -4.62 -4.70
C GLY A 408 8.31 -3.92 -4.08
N LEU A 409 8.09 -2.71 -3.55
CA LEU A 409 9.15 -1.94 -2.92
C LEU A 409 9.67 -2.63 -1.65
N GLY A 410 8.79 -3.13 -0.78
CA GLY A 410 9.20 -3.83 0.44
C GLY A 410 10.11 -5.03 0.14
N ALA A 411 9.78 -5.80 -0.91
CA ALA A 411 10.63 -6.89 -1.39
C ALA A 411 12.00 -6.38 -1.88
N LEU A 412 12.03 -5.27 -2.63
CA LEU A 412 13.27 -4.66 -3.13
C LEU A 412 14.11 -4.02 -2.00
N GLU A 413 13.50 -3.45 -0.97
CA GLU A 413 14.20 -2.92 0.20
C GLU A 413 14.84 -4.04 1.03
N GLN A 414 14.13 -5.13 1.27
CA GLN A 414 14.71 -6.31 1.91
C GLN A 414 15.95 -6.79 1.12
N LEU A 415 15.86 -6.82 -0.21
CA LEU A 415 16.99 -7.15 -1.06
C LEU A 415 18.12 -6.11 -0.94
N TYR A 416 17.81 -4.82 -0.92
CA TYR A 416 18.80 -3.73 -0.81
C TYR A 416 19.73 -3.90 0.42
N HIS A 417 19.18 -4.40 1.54
CA HIS A 417 19.93 -4.60 2.79
C HIS A 417 20.78 -5.88 2.84
N THR A 418 20.67 -6.77 1.85
CA THR A 418 21.34 -8.10 1.89
C THR A 418 22.71 -8.15 1.21
N ASN A 419 22.99 -7.34 0.17
CA ASN A 419 24.28 -7.35 -0.56
C ASN A 419 24.51 -6.06 -1.40
N ARG A 420 25.76 -5.73 -1.77
CA ARG A 420 26.10 -4.70 -2.77
C ARG A 420 25.43 -4.93 -4.13
N ASN A 421 25.31 -6.18 -4.60
CA ASN A 421 24.74 -6.45 -5.91
C ASN A 421 23.27 -6.04 -6.00
N THR A 422 22.46 -6.31 -4.98
CA THR A 422 21.02 -5.98 -4.93
C THR A 422 20.76 -4.47 -4.84
N LYS A 423 21.75 -3.66 -4.41
CA LYS A 423 21.66 -2.21 -4.49
C LYS A 423 21.55 -1.72 -5.92
N GLU A 424 22.37 -2.26 -6.83
CA GLU A 424 22.33 -1.90 -8.26
C GLU A 424 20.98 -2.25 -8.89
N LEU A 425 20.37 -3.34 -8.44
CA LEU A 425 19.02 -3.73 -8.84
C LEU A 425 18.01 -2.65 -8.41
N PHE A 426 17.98 -2.28 -7.12
CA PHE A 426 17.13 -1.19 -6.61
C PHE A 426 17.30 0.13 -7.39
N LYS A 427 18.55 0.54 -7.68
CA LYS A 427 18.82 1.76 -8.46
C LYS A 427 18.19 1.72 -9.84
N ARG A 428 18.28 0.58 -10.52
CA ARG A 428 17.72 0.39 -11.88
C ARG A 428 16.20 0.32 -11.86
N PHE A 429 15.63 -0.26 -10.81
CA PHE A 429 14.19 -0.35 -10.62
C PHE A 429 13.51 0.96 -10.29
N TYR A 430 14.23 1.99 -9.85
CA TYR A 430 13.62 3.28 -9.47
C TYR A 430 14.34 4.51 -10.03
N GLY A 431 15.41 4.34 -10.81
CA GLY A 431 16.18 5.46 -11.39
C GLY A 431 17.03 6.24 -10.38
N ILE A 432 17.23 5.72 -9.17
CA ILE A 432 17.88 6.45 -8.08
C ILE A 432 19.38 6.11 -8.06
N ASN A 433 20.23 7.03 -8.53
CA ASN A 433 21.69 6.84 -8.63
C ASN A 433 22.39 6.64 -7.28
N THR A 434 21.79 7.16 -6.21
CA THR A 434 22.25 7.00 -4.83
C THR A 434 21.04 7.05 -3.92
N VAL A 435 20.82 6.01 -3.13
CA VAL A 435 19.86 6.08 -2.00
C VAL A 435 20.51 6.80 -0.81
N ASP A 436 21.33 7.80 -1.11
CA ASP A 436 22.14 8.54 -0.16
C ASP A 436 21.31 9.74 0.31
N GLY A 437 20.22 9.44 1.03
CA GLY A 437 19.56 10.25 2.06
C GLY A 437 19.20 11.72 1.84
N ASN A 438 19.61 12.38 0.76
CA ASN A 438 19.66 13.84 0.70
C ASN A 438 18.76 14.44 -0.38
N ASN A 439 18.44 13.73 -1.48
CA ASN A 439 17.74 14.33 -2.62
C ASN A 439 16.48 13.61 -3.12
N HIS A 440 16.15 12.40 -2.63
CA HIS A 440 14.93 11.70 -3.06
C HIS A 440 14.25 11.00 -1.89
N CYS A 441 12.97 11.30 -1.71
CA CYS A 441 12.10 10.61 -0.77
C CYS A 441 11.55 9.33 -1.39
N VAL A 442 11.79 8.20 -0.72
CA VAL A 442 11.27 6.91 -1.18
C VAL A 442 9.74 6.89 -1.09
N LEU A 443 9.12 7.58 -0.13
CA LEU A 443 7.65 7.68 -0.05
C LEU A 443 7.01 8.30 -1.29
N ASP A 444 7.68 9.23 -1.97
CA ASP A 444 7.13 9.86 -3.17
C ASP A 444 7.11 8.93 -4.37
N LEU A 445 7.92 7.86 -4.36
CA LEU A 445 7.77 6.78 -5.34
C LEU A 445 6.46 6.01 -5.17
N PHE A 446 5.89 5.98 -3.95
CA PHE A 446 4.64 5.25 -3.69
C PHE A 446 3.41 5.97 -4.23
N GLY A 447 3.51 7.26 -4.44
CA GLY A 447 2.45 8.07 -4.99
C GLY A 447 2.99 9.45 -5.28
N SER A 448 3.40 9.68 -6.52
CA SER A 448 3.03 10.96 -7.09
C SER A 448 1.50 11.00 -6.96
N LEU A 449 1.06 11.85 -6.06
CA LEU A 449 -0.26 12.44 -6.10
C LEU A 449 0.11 13.88 -6.41
N GLU A 450 -0.06 14.29 -7.66
CA GLU A 450 0.05 15.69 -8.03
C GLU A 450 -0.64 16.58 -7.00
N ARG A 451 0.03 17.69 -6.70
CA ARG A 451 -0.37 18.65 -5.72
C ARG A 451 -1.27 19.68 -6.39
N GLU A 452 -2.50 19.84 -5.95
CA GLU A 452 -3.32 21.00 -6.35
C GLU A 452 -2.87 22.28 -5.62
N GLU A 453 -2.27 22.15 -4.43
CA GLU A 453 -1.90 23.27 -3.56
C GLU A 453 -0.38 23.36 -3.31
N PRO A 454 0.20 24.56 -3.16
CA PRO A 454 1.64 24.73 -2.94
C PRO A 454 2.14 24.13 -1.60
N VAL A 455 3.45 23.88 -1.54
CA VAL A 455 4.13 23.38 -0.33
C VAL A 455 4.16 24.46 0.74
N SER A 456 3.68 24.16 1.95
CA SER A 456 3.92 25.02 3.10
C SER A 456 5.42 25.11 3.36
N ASP A 457 5.93 26.31 3.64
CA ASP A 457 7.34 26.51 4.02
C ASP A 457 7.69 25.71 5.29
N GLU A 458 6.71 25.50 6.17
CA GLU A 458 6.85 24.69 7.37
C GLU A 458 6.27 23.28 7.17
N LYS A 459 7.06 22.27 7.56
CA LYS A 459 6.72 20.85 7.48
C LYS A 459 6.58 20.25 8.87
N TYR A 460 5.55 19.43 9.06
CA TYR A 460 5.17 18.85 10.33
C TYR A 460 5.36 17.34 10.36
N ILE A 461 5.58 16.81 11.56
CA ILE A 461 5.46 15.38 11.87
C ILE A 461 4.40 15.18 12.95
N ILE A 462 3.48 14.26 12.71
CA ILE A 462 2.39 13.91 13.62
C ILE A 462 2.34 12.41 13.83
N PHE A 463 1.92 11.97 15.01
CA PHE A 463 1.73 10.55 15.30
C PHE A 463 0.52 10.34 16.21
N GLN A 464 -0.06 9.14 16.18
CA GLN A 464 -1.19 8.80 17.06
C GLN A 464 -0.67 8.27 18.41
N PRO A 465 -1.26 8.71 19.54
CA PRO A 465 -1.01 8.07 20.82
C PRO A 465 -1.67 6.70 20.83
N GLN A 466 -0.84 5.67 20.86
CA GLN A 466 -1.25 4.27 20.88
C GLN A 466 -0.52 3.56 22.02
N LEU A 467 -1.05 2.40 22.42
CA LEU A 467 -0.56 1.58 23.52
C LEU A 467 -0.74 2.24 24.90
N GLY A 468 -0.30 1.54 25.94
CA GLY A 468 -0.26 2.09 27.29
C GLY A 468 0.66 3.31 27.42
N PHE A 469 0.42 4.08 28.48
CA PHE A 469 1.05 5.36 28.76
C PHE A 469 2.58 5.42 28.53
N ASN A 470 3.35 4.47 29.09
CA ASN A 470 4.81 4.50 28.97
C ASN A 470 5.31 4.24 27.54
N ASN A 471 4.52 3.55 26.73
CA ASN A 471 4.83 3.36 25.32
C ASN A 471 4.56 4.65 24.53
N GLN A 472 3.51 5.40 24.89
CA GLN A 472 3.27 6.74 24.33
C GLN A 472 4.44 7.67 24.65
N LEU A 473 4.89 7.75 25.91
CA LEU A 473 6.09 8.52 26.28
C LEU A 473 7.34 8.13 25.49
N ARG A 474 7.54 6.82 25.29
CA ARG A 474 8.63 6.36 24.43
C ARG A 474 8.45 6.79 22.98
N ALA A 475 7.21 6.78 22.47
CA ALA A 475 6.90 7.30 21.13
C ALA A 475 7.19 8.81 21.02
N TYR A 476 6.94 9.63 22.04
CA TYR A 476 7.36 11.04 22.05
C TYR A 476 8.89 11.17 21.95
N GLU A 477 9.65 10.37 22.72
CA GLU A 477 11.13 10.39 22.63
C GLU A 477 11.61 10.03 21.21
N ASP A 478 11.02 8.99 20.61
CA ASP A 478 11.35 8.58 19.24
C ASP A 478 10.90 9.65 18.21
N ALA A 479 9.77 10.32 18.44
CA ALA A 479 9.26 11.40 17.61
C ALA A 479 10.17 12.64 17.64
N ILE A 480 10.73 12.98 18.80
CA ILE A 480 11.73 14.03 18.94
C ILE A 480 12.98 13.71 18.10
N ALA A 481 13.40 12.44 18.05
CA ALA A 481 14.49 12.04 17.16
C ALA A 481 14.11 12.21 15.68
N TYR A 482 12.93 11.77 15.27
CA TYR A 482 12.46 11.91 13.88
C TYR A 482 12.38 13.37 13.45
N ALA A 483 11.74 14.23 14.26
CA ALA A 483 11.64 15.67 14.02
C ALA A 483 13.01 16.31 13.84
N HIS A 484 13.97 15.98 14.70
CA HIS A 484 15.35 16.45 14.59
C HIS A 484 16.05 15.96 13.32
N ILE A 485 15.90 14.66 12.99
CA ILE A 485 16.55 14.04 11.83
C ILE A 485 16.03 14.62 10.51
N LEU A 486 14.72 14.88 10.45
CA LEU A 486 14.00 15.33 9.25
C LEU A 486 13.88 16.85 9.17
N LYS A 487 14.27 17.58 10.22
CA LYS A 487 14.10 19.03 10.35
C LYS A 487 12.64 19.47 10.13
N ARG A 488 11.72 18.79 10.81
CA ARG A 488 10.28 19.09 10.80
C ARG A 488 9.82 19.53 12.18
N THR A 489 8.79 20.36 12.23
CA THR A 489 8.12 20.76 13.46
C THR A 489 7.32 19.59 14.01
N LEU A 490 7.59 19.21 15.26
CA LEU A 490 6.90 18.11 15.93
C LEU A 490 5.55 18.58 16.46
N VAL A 491 4.47 17.95 16.03
CA VAL A 491 3.16 18.12 16.66
C VAL A 491 3.10 17.18 17.87
N LEU A 492 2.95 17.75 19.07
CA LEU A 492 2.82 17.00 20.31
C LEU A 492 1.35 16.61 20.54
N PRO A 493 0.95 15.33 20.31
CA PRO A 493 -0.42 14.89 20.58
C PRO A 493 -0.76 14.99 22.08
N PRO A 494 -2.05 14.90 22.43
CA PRO A 494 -2.47 14.59 23.80
C PRO A 494 -2.09 13.14 24.17
N VAL A 495 -2.09 12.84 25.47
CA VAL A 495 -1.93 11.50 26.02
C VAL A 495 -3.30 10.85 26.17
N GLN A 496 -3.41 9.57 25.83
CA GLN A 496 -4.62 8.78 26.06
C GLN A 496 -4.42 7.82 27.25
N SER A 497 -5.32 7.81 28.23
CA SER A 497 -5.30 6.82 29.32
C SER A 497 -5.81 5.46 28.89
N THR A 498 -5.63 4.48 29.76
CA THR A 498 -6.20 3.13 29.61
C THR A 498 -7.72 3.13 29.55
N ASN A 499 -8.38 4.15 30.12
CA ASN A 499 -9.82 4.33 30.07
C ASN A 499 -10.28 5.20 28.89
N GLN A 500 -9.39 5.44 27.91
CA GLN A 500 -9.64 6.24 26.70
C GLN A 500 -9.91 7.74 26.96
N SER A 501 -9.66 8.23 28.17
CA SER A 501 -9.65 9.66 28.49
C SER A 501 -8.44 10.33 27.83
N TRP A 502 -8.59 11.58 27.39
CA TRP A 502 -7.55 12.35 26.70
C TRP A 502 -7.07 13.52 27.56
N PHE A 503 -5.76 13.72 27.64
CA PHE A 503 -5.15 14.74 28.48
C PHE A 503 -4.05 15.49 27.75
N SER A 504 -3.97 16.80 27.97
CA SER A 504 -2.83 17.59 27.51
C SER A 504 -1.56 17.12 28.22
N LEU A 505 -0.44 17.06 27.49
CA LEU A 505 0.86 16.73 28.10
C LEU A 505 1.24 17.70 29.23
N ASN A 506 0.92 18.98 29.07
CA ASN A 506 1.29 20.06 30.02
C ASN A 506 0.46 20.04 31.32
N SER A 507 -0.65 19.30 31.37
CA SER A 507 -1.40 19.12 32.62
C SER A 507 -0.71 18.09 33.55
N LEU A 508 0.05 17.14 32.98
CA LEU A 508 0.73 16.07 33.71
C LEU A 508 2.20 16.36 34.00
N PHE A 509 2.89 16.94 33.02
CA PHE A 509 4.34 17.07 33.04
C PHE A 509 4.78 18.53 33.08
N ASP A 510 5.84 18.79 33.84
CA ASP A 510 6.62 20.02 33.75
C ASP A 510 7.59 19.88 32.57
N ILE A 511 7.07 20.09 31.36
CA ILE A 511 7.87 20.00 30.14
C ILE A 511 8.81 21.20 30.11
N ASN A 512 10.12 20.92 30.12
CA ASN A 512 11.11 21.97 29.91
C ASN A 512 11.13 22.37 28.42
N GLU A 513 10.22 23.27 28.05
CA GLU A 513 10.04 23.76 26.69
C GLU A 513 11.32 24.42 26.15
N ASP A 514 12.04 25.21 26.97
CA ASP A 514 13.32 25.82 26.58
C ASP A 514 14.35 24.78 26.11
N LYS A 515 14.48 23.69 26.85
CA LYS A 515 15.38 22.59 26.52
C LYS A 515 14.92 21.83 25.27
N LEU A 516 13.61 21.68 25.08
CA LEU A 516 13.05 21.01 23.91
C LEU A 516 13.24 21.85 22.64
N SER A 517 12.97 23.16 22.72
CA SER A 517 13.15 24.17 21.66
C SER A 517 14.59 24.30 21.19
N GLN A 518 15.58 24.04 22.06
CA GLN A 518 16.99 23.98 21.67
C GLN A 518 17.32 22.79 20.75
N TYR A 519 16.46 21.77 20.67
CA TYR A 519 16.72 20.54 19.94
C TYR A 519 15.83 20.36 18.70
N ILE A 520 14.56 20.78 18.78
CA ILE A 520 13.56 20.72 17.71
C ILE A 520 12.59 21.89 17.79
N ASN A 521 11.94 22.22 16.67
CA ASN A 521 10.70 22.99 16.70
C ASN A 521 9.54 22.05 17.07
N PHE A 522 8.57 22.55 17.83
CA PHE A 522 7.36 21.81 18.17
C PHE A 522 6.17 22.75 18.36
N THR A 523 4.97 22.19 18.32
CA THR A 523 3.70 22.85 18.65
C THR A 523 2.77 21.83 19.30
N TYR A 524 1.80 22.29 20.10
CA TYR A 524 0.79 21.40 20.65
C TYR A 524 -0.26 21.04 19.60
N PHE A 525 -0.86 19.86 19.74
CA PHE A 525 -1.83 19.39 18.75
C PHE A 525 -3.02 20.33 18.54
N ASP A 526 -3.53 20.96 19.60
CA ASP A 526 -4.64 21.90 19.49
C ASP A 526 -4.23 23.16 18.68
N GLU A 527 -3.05 23.71 18.93
CA GLU A 527 -2.48 24.82 18.14
C GLU A 527 -2.27 24.44 16.67
N PHE A 528 -1.80 23.20 16.41
CA PHE A 528 -1.65 22.68 15.06
C PHE A 528 -2.99 22.56 14.32
N VAL A 529 -4.05 22.12 15.01
CA VAL A 529 -5.40 22.04 14.42
C VAL A 529 -5.93 23.43 14.05
N ASP A 530 -5.60 24.45 14.85
CA ASP A 530 -5.99 25.84 14.59
C ASP A 530 -5.33 26.43 13.32
N LEU A 531 -4.25 25.84 12.83
CA LEU A 531 -3.61 26.22 11.55
C LEU A 531 -4.48 25.87 10.33
N GLN A 532 -5.49 25.00 10.48
CA GLN A 532 -6.41 24.57 9.41
C GLN A 532 -5.69 24.04 8.16
N LEU A 533 -4.56 23.35 8.35
CA LEU A 533 -3.81 22.72 7.27
C LEU A 533 -4.62 21.58 6.62
N PRO A 534 -4.37 21.28 5.33
CA PRO A 534 -4.95 20.11 4.68
C PRO A 534 -4.64 18.81 5.47
N PRO A 535 -5.53 17.81 5.45
CA PRO A 535 -5.30 16.55 6.16
C PRO A 535 -4.05 15.83 5.62
N PRO A 536 -3.36 15.04 6.46
CA PRO A 536 -2.23 14.27 6.00
C PRO A 536 -2.64 13.33 4.85
N ARG A 537 -1.90 13.36 3.74
CA ARG A 537 -2.18 12.49 2.58
C ARG A 537 -1.87 11.02 2.85
N ARG A 538 -0.93 10.77 3.76
CA ARG A 538 -0.32 9.45 4.01
C ARG A 538 -0.20 9.22 5.51
N MET A 539 -0.50 8.00 5.97
CA MET A 539 -0.20 7.54 7.32
C MET A 539 0.77 6.36 7.26
N ILE A 540 1.93 6.54 7.87
CA ILE A 540 2.97 5.53 7.90
C ILE A 540 2.71 4.57 9.05
N VAL A 541 2.62 3.29 8.72
CA VAL A 541 2.51 2.17 9.65
C VAL A 541 3.88 1.51 9.76
N LEU A 542 4.55 1.71 10.88
CA LEU A 542 5.84 1.06 11.14
C LEU A 542 5.62 -0.43 11.43
N GLU A 543 6.10 -1.31 10.55
CA GLU A 543 6.00 -2.76 10.72
C GLU A 543 7.20 -3.32 11.51
N GLY A 544 6.89 -4.17 12.50
CA GLY A 544 7.84 -4.87 13.35
C GLY A 544 7.19 -5.36 14.65
N LEU A 545 7.56 -4.73 15.77
CA LEU A 545 7.04 -5.05 17.12
C LEU A 545 5.63 -4.52 17.39
N THR A 546 5.05 -3.83 16.41
CA THR A 546 3.73 -3.20 16.43
C THR A 546 2.77 -3.90 15.45
N ASN A 547 3.18 -5.02 14.83
CA ASN A 547 2.37 -5.74 13.83
C ASN A 547 1.03 -6.27 14.34
N PHE A 548 0.87 -6.37 15.66
CA PHE A 548 -0.39 -6.75 16.32
C PHE A 548 -1.27 -5.55 16.69
N LEU A 549 -0.81 -4.33 16.42
CA LEU A 549 -1.59 -3.13 16.64
C LEU A 549 -2.32 -2.79 15.36
N GLU A 550 -3.64 -2.82 15.42
CA GLU A 550 -4.44 -2.20 14.37
C GLU A 550 -4.17 -0.69 14.37
N PRO A 551 -3.82 -0.10 13.22
CA PRO A 551 -3.62 1.34 13.11
C PRO A 551 -4.93 2.07 13.45
N ASN A 552 -4.95 2.69 14.62
CA ASN A 552 -6.05 3.53 15.09
C ASN A 552 -5.80 5.00 14.70
N ASN A 553 -6.82 5.66 14.13
CA ASN A 553 -6.81 7.04 13.68
C ASN A 553 -7.66 7.98 14.55
N VAL A 554 -8.16 7.52 15.71
CA VAL A 554 -9.15 8.23 16.54
C VAL A 554 -8.81 9.70 16.81
N LEU A 555 -7.52 10.06 16.96
CA LEU A 555 -7.15 11.47 17.19
C LEU A 555 -7.36 12.31 15.92
N LEU A 556 -7.03 11.80 14.73
CA LEU A 556 -7.31 12.50 13.46
C LEU A 556 -8.81 12.52 13.15
N GLU A 557 -9.50 11.38 13.33
CA GLU A 557 -10.94 11.23 13.13
C GLU A 557 -11.71 12.28 13.94
N LYS A 558 -11.37 12.41 15.22
CA LYS A 558 -12.02 13.36 16.15
C LYS A 558 -11.91 14.82 15.69
N HIS A 559 -10.87 15.17 14.93
CA HIS A 559 -10.62 16.53 14.44
C HIS A 559 -10.90 16.70 12.95
N GLY A 560 -11.62 15.76 12.32
CA GLY A 560 -12.04 15.87 10.92
C GLY A 560 -10.90 15.70 9.90
N LEU A 561 -9.75 15.17 10.31
CA LEU A 561 -8.57 14.96 9.46
C LEU A 561 -8.53 13.57 8.81
N ASP A 562 -9.70 13.02 8.48
CA ASP A 562 -9.86 11.63 8.07
C ASP A 562 -9.54 11.36 6.61
N SER A 563 -9.00 10.15 6.37
CA SER A 563 -8.68 9.52 5.06
C SER A 563 -7.20 9.50 4.57
N PRO A 564 -6.15 9.47 5.41
CA PRO A 564 -4.81 9.21 4.90
C PRO A 564 -4.69 7.79 4.36
N VAL A 565 -4.10 7.62 3.17
CA VAL A 565 -3.71 6.30 2.66
C VAL A 565 -2.66 5.70 3.61
N LYS A 566 -2.89 4.48 4.10
CA LYS A 566 -2.00 3.82 5.07
C LYS A 566 -0.85 3.12 4.34
N TYR A 567 0.40 3.50 4.66
CA TYR A 567 1.62 2.94 4.08
C TYR A 567 2.39 2.11 5.09
N ARG A 568 2.46 0.80 4.87
CA ARG A 568 3.21 -0.13 5.74
C ARG A 568 4.68 -0.17 5.36
N ILE A 569 5.57 0.12 6.31
CA ILE A 569 7.03 0.16 6.08
C ILE A 569 7.73 -0.81 7.03
N GLN A 570 8.53 -1.72 6.49
CA GLN A 570 9.21 -2.75 7.27
C GLN A 570 10.47 -2.25 7.99
N GLY A 571 10.65 -2.72 9.23
CA GLY A 571 11.52 -2.22 10.33
C GLY A 571 13.04 -2.09 10.14
N SER A 572 13.49 -1.61 8.98
CA SER A 572 14.84 -1.15 8.70
C SER A 572 15.03 0.36 8.95
N ASN A 573 13.95 1.13 9.09
CA ASN A 573 13.95 2.59 9.23
C ASN A 573 14.31 3.12 10.64
N ARG A 574 15.05 2.36 11.44
CA ARG A 574 15.34 2.69 12.85
C ARG A 574 16.64 3.47 13.06
N TYR A 575 17.37 3.76 12.00
CA TYR A 575 18.63 4.53 12.03
C TYR A 575 18.47 5.86 11.30
N GLU A 576 19.25 6.87 11.70
CA GLU A 576 19.23 8.22 11.09
C GLU A 576 19.26 8.18 9.56
N LYS A 577 20.21 7.43 8.98
CA LYS A 577 20.35 7.29 7.53
C LYS A 577 19.11 6.74 6.84
N ASP A 578 18.42 5.79 7.48
CA ASP A 578 17.27 5.11 6.89
C ASP A 578 16.03 6.00 6.99
N ILE A 579 15.89 6.75 8.08
CA ILE A 579 14.86 7.77 8.28
C ILE A 579 15.00 8.90 7.26
N LYS A 580 16.21 9.46 7.08
CA LYS A 580 16.47 10.51 6.07
C LYS A 580 16.17 10.02 4.66
N ARG A 581 16.61 8.81 4.34
CA ARG A 581 16.35 8.13 3.08
C ARG A 581 14.85 7.99 2.79
N LEU A 582 14.07 7.56 3.77
CA LEU A 582 12.65 7.28 3.58
C LEU A 582 11.81 8.55 3.56
N TYR A 583 12.15 9.55 4.40
CA TYR A 583 11.25 10.65 4.74
C TYR A 583 11.82 12.07 4.53
N GLY A 584 13.13 12.20 4.26
CA GLY A 584 13.87 13.46 4.39
C GLY A 584 13.54 14.54 3.37
N SER A 585 13.14 14.14 2.16
CA SER A 585 12.88 15.06 1.04
C SER A 585 11.48 14.87 0.45
N CYS A 586 10.53 14.40 1.27
CA CYS A 586 9.19 14.09 0.79
C CYS A 586 8.45 15.37 0.43
N ASP A 587 7.70 15.33 -0.67
CA ASP A 587 6.81 16.40 -1.11
C ASP A 587 5.52 16.41 -0.28
N ASP A 588 5.62 16.52 1.04
CA ASP A 588 4.50 16.55 1.98
C ASP A 588 4.66 17.67 3.01
N ASP A 589 3.52 18.24 3.43
CA ASP A 589 3.50 19.17 4.57
C ASP A 589 3.48 18.39 5.87
N ILE A 590 2.65 17.34 5.96
CA ILE A 590 2.43 16.59 7.18
C ILE A 590 2.82 15.13 6.96
N LEU A 591 3.87 14.71 7.67
CA LEU A 591 4.29 13.31 7.74
C LEU A 591 3.59 12.65 8.94
N SER A 592 2.56 11.83 8.70
CA SER A 592 1.75 11.19 9.74
C SER A 592 2.17 9.74 10.00
N PHE A 593 2.22 9.35 11.28
CA PHE A 593 2.54 7.99 11.72
C PHE A 593 1.42 7.40 12.59
N ASN A 594 1.16 6.10 12.43
CA ASN A 594 0.25 5.39 13.34
C ASN A 594 0.81 5.36 14.77
N THR A 595 2.13 5.19 14.92
CA THR A 595 2.86 5.29 16.17
C THR A 595 4.34 5.43 15.84
N LEU A 596 5.08 6.12 16.70
CA LEU A 596 6.54 6.18 16.65
C LEU A 596 7.18 5.33 17.76
N PHE A 597 6.41 4.53 18.49
CA PHE A 597 6.93 3.65 19.52
C PHE A 597 7.97 2.67 18.95
N MET A 598 9.20 2.73 19.47
CA MET A 598 10.36 1.96 18.98
C MET A 598 10.76 2.28 17.53
N GLY A 599 10.31 3.43 17.00
CA GLY A 599 10.60 3.89 15.65
C GLY A 599 12.05 4.34 15.48
N PHE A 600 12.75 4.67 16.56
CA PHE A 600 14.15 5.11 16.54
C PHE A 600 15.05 4.25 17.42
N TYR A 601 16.25 3.92 16.90
CA TYR A 601 17.24 3.12 17.62
C TYR A 601 18.52 3.91 17.93
N LYS A 602 19.18 4.49 16.92
CA LYS A 602 20.41 5.28 17.13
C LYS A 602 20.77 6.17 15.93
N PHE A 603 21.55 7.21 16.23
CA PHE A 603 22.25 8.03 15.24
C PHE A 603 23.52 7.33 14.72
N ASP A 604 24.03 7.77 13.57
CA ASP A 604 25.25 7.21 12.97
C ASP A 604 26.51 7.48 13.82
N THR A 605 26.49 8.50 14.70
CA THR A 605 27.57 8.82 15.63
C THR A 605 27.13 8.74 17.09
N ARG A 606 28.04 8.28 17.97
CA ARG A 606 27.79 8.21 19.42
C ARG A 606 27.53 9.57 20.05
N THR A 607 28.14 10.64 19.53
CA THR A 607 27.97 12.01 20.04
C THR A 607 26.55 12.50 19.84
N LYS A 608 25.96 12.31 18.65
CA LYS A 608 24.55 12.63 18.39
C LYS A 608 23.61 11.80 19.26
N ASN A 609 23.92 10.51 19.46
CA ASN A 609 23.13 9.67 20.36
C ASN A 609 23.15 10.16 21.81
N ARG A 610 24.28 10.68 22.29
CA ARG A 610 24.38 11.34 23.60
C ARG A 610 23.59 12.65 23.65
N GLN A 611 23.62 13.46 22.60
CA GLN A 611 22.86 14.70 22.52
C GLN A 611 21.36 14.44 22.58
N HIS A 612 20.85 13.50 21.79
CA HIS A 612 19.46 13.07 21.86
C HIS A 612 19.09 12.54 23.25
N SER A 613 19.90 11.64 23.82
CA SER A 613 19.67 11.13 25.18
C SER A 613 19.64 12.26 26.23
N LYS A 614 20.45 13.30 26.08
CA LYS A 614 20.41 14.48 26.94
C LYS A 614 19.14 15.30 26.72
N ALA A 615 18.73 15.51 25.46
CA ALA A 615 17.54 16.26 25.09
C ALA A 615 16.28 15.63 25.72
N VAL A 616 16.13 14.30 25.63
CA VAL A 616 14.94 13.60 26.17
C VAL A 616 15.00 13.30 27.66
N SER A 617 16.18 13.35 28.27
CA SER A 617 16.34 13.06 29.71
C SER A 617 15.57 14.08 30.56
N GLY A 618 14.68 13.60 31.42
CA GLY A 618 13.94 14.43 32.36
C GLY A 618 12.83 15.30 31.74
N LEU A 619 12.48 15.11 30.45
CA LEU A 619 11.36 15.84 29.83
C LEU A 619 10.01 15.53 30.48
N TRP A 620 9.87 14.32 31.03
CA TRP A 620 8.61 13.79 31.51
C TRP A 620 8.57 13.76 33.05
N ASN A 621 9.05 14.83 33.70
CA ASN A 621 8.97 14.97 35.15
C ASN A 621 7.55 15.41 35.55
N LEU A 622 6.96 14.71 36.52
CA LEU A 622 5.62 15.02 36.98
C LEU A 622 5.57 16.41 37.62
N LYS A 623 4.51 17.15 37.32
CA LYS A 623 4.27 18.50 37.87
C LYS A 623 4.02 18.49 39.38
N HIS A 624 3.44 17.41 39.88
CA HIS A 624 3.15 17.21 41.30
C HIS A 624 3.97 16.05 41.86
N SER A 625 4.88 16.34 42.79
CA SER A 625 5.61 15.33 43.54
C SER A 625 4.84 14.93 44.80
N LEU A 626 4.71 13.63 45.05
CA LEU A 626 4.17 13.13 46.32
C LEU A 626 5.24 13.22 47.42
N ASN A 627 4.84 13.68 48.61
CA ASN A 627 5.70 13.61 49.79
C ASN A 627 5.59 12.21 50.42
N PHE A 628 6.70 11.45 50.37
CA PHE A 628 6.76 10.12 50.98
C PHE A 628 7.33 10.17 52.40
N GLY A 629 6.79 9.31 53.27
CA GLY A 629 7.30 9.14 54.63
C GLY A 629 8.74 8.60 54.63
N LYS A 630 9.53 8.92 55.66
CA LYS A 630 10.96 8.55 55.77
C LYS A 630 11.23 7.07 56.12
N SER A 631 10.22 6.20 56.12
CA SER A 631 10.39 4.79 56.51
C SER A 631 10.88 3.97 55.32
N PRO A 632 11.93 3.15 55.48
CA PRO A 632 12.49 2.42 54.36
C PRO A 632 11.55 1.31 53.87
N PHE A 633 11.39 1.22 52.55
CA PHE A 633 10.47 0.28 51.89
C PHE A 633 11.01 -0.23 50.55
N ILE A 634 10.52 -1.42 50.16
CA ILE A 634 10.76 -2.02 48.85
C ILE A 634 9.55 -1.73 47.96
N CYS A 635 9.74 -1.21 46.75
CA CYS A 635 8.69 -1.29 45.73
C CYS A 635 8.93 -2.51 44.83
N ILE A 636 7.85 -3.23 44.54
CA ILE A 636 7.81 -4.27 43.52
C ILE A 636 6.81 -3.87 42.45
N HIS A 637 7.18 -3.99 41.18
CA HIS A 637 6.23 -3.94 40.08
C HIS A 637 6.00 -5.34 39.51
N ALA A 638 4.84 -5.91 39.83
CA ALA A 638 4.37 -7.19 39.32
C ALA A 638 3.38 -6.96 38.18
N ARG A 639 3.80 -7.20 36.94
CA ARG A 639 2.94 -7.02 35.76
C ARG A 639 2.08 -8.27 35.53
N ARG A 640 0.78 -8.16 35.77
CA ARG A 640 -0.24 -9.24 35.77
C ARG A 640 -1.30 -9.06 34.68
N GLY A 641 -2.40 -9.81 34.76
CA GLY A 641 -3.60 -9.62 33.94
C GLY A 641 -3.37 -9.82 32.45
N ASP A 642 -3.61 -8.78 31.65
CA ASP A 642 -3.45 -8.79 30.18
C ASP A 642 -2.04 -9.21 29.72
N PHE A 643 -1.04 -9.05 30.59
CA PHE A 643 0.34 -9.39 30.30
C PHE A 643 0.60 -10.90 30.20
N GLU A 644 -0.26 -11.75 30.78
CA GLU A 644 -0.16 -13.21 30.67
C GLU A 644 -0.28 -13.68 29.22
N ASN A 645 -1.32 -13.19 28.53
CA ASN A 645 -1.56 -13.47 27.12
C ASN A 645 -0.42 -12.93 26.27
N TYR A 646 0.05 -11.71 26.56
CA TYR A 646 1.20 -11.12 25.86
C TYR A 646 2.46 -12.01 25.98
N CYS A 647 2.84 -12.40 27.19
CA CYS A 647 4.02 -13.23 27.42
C CYS A 647 3.88 -14.63 26.78
N SER A 648 2.68 -15.20 26.79
CA SER A 648 2.39 -16.51 26.20
C SER A 648 2.49 -16.47 24.67
N HIS A 649 1.85 -15.49 24.02
CA HIS A 649 1.98 -15.30 22.57
C HIS A 649 3.41 -14.99 22.14
N LEU A 650 4.13 -14.19 22.92
CA LEU A 650 5.53 -13.90 22.66
C LEU A 650 6.40 -15.16 22.73
N ALA A 651 6.14 -16.04 23.71
CA ALA A 651 6.81 -17.33 23.81
C ALA A 651 6.53 -18.22 22.59
N GLU A 652 5.29 -18.30 22.11
CA GLU A 652 4.95 -19.05 20.89
C GLU A 652 5.61 -18.49 19.64
N ARG A 653 5.66 -17.16 19.51
CA ARG A 653 6.30 -16.51 18.37
C ARG A 653 7.80 -16.77 18.36
N ILE A 654 8.47 -16.71 19.51
CA ILE A 654 9.90 -17.06 19.62
C ILE A 654 10.15 -18.51 19.20
N LYS A 655 9.23 -19.44 19.50
CA LYS A 655 9.32 -20.84 19.00
C LYS A 655 9.26 -20.91 17.48
N LYS A 656 8.40 -20.10 16.84
CA LYS A 656 8.27 -20.02 15.37
C LYS A 656 9.41 -19.25 14.70
N GLU A 657 9.98 -18.26 15.39
CA GLU A 657 11.01 -17.34 14.88
C GLU A 657 12.20 -17.23 15.87
N PRO A 658 13.09 -18.23 15.98
CA PRO A 658 14.18 -18.23 16.98
C PRO A 658 15.15 -17.04 16.87
N GLY A 659 15.24 -16.41 15.68
CA GLY A 659 16.05 -15.23 15.45
C GLY A 659 15.67 -14.01 16.31
N LEU A 660 14.45 -13.96 16.84
CA LEU A 660 13.98 -12.90 17.73
C LEU A 660 14.82 -12.77 19.01
N LEU A 661 15.44 -13.86 19.48
CA LEU A 661 16.33 -13.86 20.66
C LEU A 661 17.62 -13.04 20.48
N LYS A 662 17.95 -12.63 19.25
CA LYS A 662 19.10 -11.74 18.96
C LYS A 662 18.75 -10.24 19.14
N THR A 663 17.54 -9.92 19.56
CA THR A 663 17.04 -8.54 19.70
C THR A 663 16.98 -8.10 21.18
N TRP A 664 16.05 -7.21 21.53
CA TRP A 664 15.77 -6.82 22.90
C TRP A 664 15.19 -7.97 23.76
N LEU A 665 14.72 -9.04 23.11
CA LEU A 665 14.22 -10.28 23.72
C LEU A 665 15.34 -11.24 24.15
N ARG A 666 16.61 -10.81 24.08
CA ARG A 666 17.74 -11.63 24.52
C ARG A 666 17.56 -12.06 25.96
N GLY A 667 17.64 -13.37 26.20
CA GLY A 667 17.51 -13.96 27.54
C GLY A 667 16.06 -14.03 28.05
N PHE A 668 15.08 -13.96 27.14
CA PHE A 668 13.67 -14.22 27.43
C PHE A 668 13.48 -15.60 28.06
N SER A 669 12.73 -15.62 29.16
CA SER A 669 12.09 -16.80 29.72
C SER A 669 10.70 -16.39 30.18
N ILE A 670 9.78 -17.36 30.21
CA ILE A 670 8.43 -17.11 30.69
C ILE A 670 8.46 -16.59 32.14
N ASP A 671 9.36 -17.12 32.98
CA ASP A 671 9.51 -16.67 34.37
C ASP A 671 10.01 -15.23 34.52
N LYS A 672 10.71 -14.67 33.54
CA LYS A 672 11.12 -13.24 33.57
C LYS A 672 10.03 -12.32 33.02
N CYS A 673 9.22 -12.83 32.09
CA CYS A 673 8.12 -12.09 31.48
C CYS A 673 6.89 -12.08 32.39
N TYR A 674 6.49 -13.25 32.89
CA TYR A 674 5.34 -13.47 33.75
C TYR A 674 5.74 -14.37 34.93
N PRO A 675 6.48 -13.84 35.93
CA PRO A 675 7.00 -14.64 37.05
C PRO A 675 5.87 -15.27 37.86
N SER A 676 6.02 -16.55 38.21
CA SER A 676 5.09 -17.19 39.15
C SER A 676 5.17 -16.57 40.54
N ASN A 677 4.14 -16.79 41.35
CA ASN A 677 4.05 -16.25 42.71
C ASN A 677 5.25 -16.69 43.56
N ASN A 678 5.67 -17.94 43.41
CA ASN A 678 6.85 -18.49 44.09
C ASN A 678 8.14 -17.77 43.67
N VAL A 679 8.30 -17.47 42.37
CA VAL A 679 9.45 -16.72 41.87
C VAL A 679 9.47 -15.31 42.45
N ILE A 680 8.32 -14.65 42.53
CA ILE A 680 8.19 -13.32 43.14
C ILE A 680 8.57 -13.38 44.63
N SER A 681 7.97 -14.28 45.41
CA SER A 681 8.21 -14.38 46.85
C SER A 681 9.67 -14.73 47.20
N LEU A 682 10.27 -15.70 46.49
CA LEU A 682 11.68 -16.05 46.68
C LEU A 682 12.62 -14.88 46.36
N ARG A 683 12.28 -14.10 45.32
CA ARG A 683 13.05 -12.92 44.94
C ARG A 683 12.97 -11.85 46.03
N ILE A 684 11.79 -11.56 46.53
CA ILE A 684 11.59 -10.57 47.61
C ILE A 684 12.39 -10.97 48.86
N GLN A 685 12.26 -12.21 49.31
CA GLN A 685 12.95 -12.71 50.50
C GLN A 685 14.48 -12.57 50.37
N LYS A 686 15.03 -12.91 49.21
CA LYS A 686 16.47 -12.78 48.92
C LYS A 686 16.96 -11.33 49.05
N GLU A 687 16.15 -10.36 48.63
CA GLU A 687 16.57 -8.97 48.59
C GLU A 687 16.34 -8.27 49.93
N ILE A 688 15.31 -8.67 50.69
CA ILE A 688 15.16 -8.30 52.12
C ILE A 688 16.41 -8.72 52.91
N GLN A 689 16.88 -9.97 52.72
CA GLN A 689 18.10 -10.46 53.37
C GLN A 689 19.36 -9.64 53.00
N LYS A 690 19.37 -9.04 51.81
CA LYS A 690 20.53 -8.34 51.27
C LYS A 690 20.58 -6.85 51.64
N PHE A 691 19.43 -6.18 51.77
CA PHE A 691 19.36 -4.71 51.86
C PHE A 691 18.91 -4.16 53.22
N GLY A 692 18.74 -4.99 54.25
CA GLY A 692 18.52 -4.55 55.64
C GLY A 692 17.04 -4.42 56.03
N PRO A 693 16.74 -3.90 57.24
CA PRO A 693 15.41 -3.96 57.84
C PRO A 693 14.46 -2.94 57.20
N VAL A 694 13.94 -3.29 56.03
CA VAL A 694 12.76 -2.65 55.44
C VAL A 694 11.53 -2.96 56.30
N LYS A 695 10.64 -1.99 56.49
CA LYS A 695 9.43 -2.15 57.32
C LYS A 695 8.19 -2.46 56.51
N SER A 696 8.23 -2.17 55.22
CA SER A 696 7.10 -2.32 54.32
C SER A 696 7.49 -2.65 52.89
N ILE A 697 6.53 -3.20 52.18
CA ILE A 697 6.57 -3.49 50.76
C ILE A 697 5.42 -2.74 50.09
N TYR A 698 5.72 -1.99 49.04
CA TYR A 698 4.72 -1.45 48.13
C TYR A 698 4.64 -2.34 46.88
N VAL A 699 3.45 -2.80 46.53
CA VAL A 699 3.21 -3.61 45.33
C VAL A 699 2.45 -2.77 44.31
N SER A 700 3.15 -2.37 43.24
CA SER A 700 2.55 -1.83 42.02
C SER A 700 2.18 -2.98 41.10
N THR A 701 0.91 -3.04 40.72
CA THR A 701 0.36 -4.12 39.88
C THR A 701 -0.96 -3.69 39.30
N ASN A 702 -1.31 -4.23 38.13
CA ASN A 702 -2.65 -4.10 37.57
C ASN A 702 -3.65 -5.12 38.14
N LYS A 703 -3.22 -5.91 39.12
CA LYS A 703 -4.00 -6.90 39.87
C LYS A 703 -3.69 -6.83 41.37
N PRO A 704 -4.02 -5.73 42.06
CA PRO A 704 -3.69 -5.53 43.47
C PRO A 704 -4.32 -6.58 44.39
N GLU A 705 -5.47 -7.14 44.00
CA GLU A 705 -6.19 -8.19 44.73
C GLU A 705 -5.40 -9.49 44.86
N GLU A 706 -4.44 -9.74 43.97
CA GLU A 706 -3.60 -10.95 43.98
C GLU A 706 -2.48 -10.90 45.04
N PHE A 707 -2.21 -9.73 45.62
CA PHE A 707 -1.03 -9.51 46.46
C PHE A 707 -1.39 -9.02 47.86
N SER A 708 -1.57 -9.97 48.79
CA SER A 708 -1.76 -9.71 50.22
C SER A 708 -0.51 -10.02 51.05
N GLN A 709 -0.48 -9.55 52.30
CA GLN A 709 0.60 -9.86 53.25
C GLN A 709 0.76 -11.38 53.48
N SER A 710 -0.36 -12.10 53.60
CA SER A 710 -0.39 -13.57 53.71
C SER A 710 0.20 -14.23 52.46
N TYR A 711 -0.14 -13.72 51.29
CA TYR A 711 0.31 -14.27 50.01
C TYR A 711 1.81 -14.14 49.77
N LEU A 712 2.43 -13.03 50.20
CA LEU A 712 3.89 -12.84 50.10
C LEU A 712 4.69 -13.59 51.18
N ASN A 713 4.00 -14.28 52.10
CA ASN A 713 4.58 -15.01 53.24
C ASN A 713 5.64 -14.15 53.96
N THR A 714 5.24 -12.94 54.36
CA THR A 714 6.12 -11.92 54.95
C THR A 714 5.48 -11.29 56.19
N THR A 715 6.32 -10.95 57.18
CA THR A 715 5.91 -10.18 58.37
C THR A 715 5.91 -8.67 58.14
N LEU A 716 6.37 -8.21 56.96
CA LEU A 716 6.39 -6.80 56.59
C LEU A 716 5.00 -6.30 56.20
N ASN A 717 4.73 -5.02 56.47
CA ASN A 717 3.48 -4.39 56.04
C ASN A 717 3.43 -4.29 54.50
N VAL A 718 2.37 -4.80 53.89
CA VAL A 718 2.18 -4.75 52.43
C VAL A 718 1.16 -3.69 52.09
N PHE A 719 1.56 -2.76 51.22
CA PHE A 719 0.73 -1.68 50.68
C PHE A 719 0.60 -1.85 49.17
N ASN A 720 -0.50 -1.36 48.61
CA ASN A 720 -0.81 -1.36 47.18
C ASN A 720 -1.56 -0.05 46.82
N SER A 721 -2.15 -0.02 45.62
CA SER A 721 -2.95 1.10 45.12
C SER A 721 -4.05 1.59 46.07
N ASP A 722 -4.59 0.74 46.96
CA ASP A 722 -5.66 1.12 47.89
C ASP A 722 -5.26 2.27 48.82
N VAL A 723 -3.97 2.35 49.19
CA VAL A 723 -3.44 3.44 50.03
C VAL A 723 -3.46 4.76 49.27
N ILE A 724 -3.17 4.74 47.97
CA ILE A 724 -3.22 5.92 47.11
C ILE A 724 -4.67 6.37 46.93
N MET A 725 -5.57 5.43 46.64
CA MET A 725 -6.99 5.72 46.44
C MET A 725 -7.60 6.38 47.69
N LYS A 726 -7.30 5.86 48.88
CA LYS A 726 -7.73 6.46 50.15
C LYS A 726 -7.09 7.83 50.38
N GLY A 727 -5.82 7.99 50.04
CA GLY A 727 -5.11 9.27 50.16
C GLY A 727 -5.74 10.38 49.32
N ILE A 728 -6.09 10.06 48.06
CA ILE A 728 -6.74 11.00 47.13
C ILE A 728 -8.18 11.27 47.52
N GLN A 729 -8.93 10.26 47.98
CA GLN A 729 -10.28 10.47 48.52
C GLN A 729 -10.30 11.49 49.67
N ASN A 730 -9.27 11.49 50.50
CA ASN A 730 -9.15 12.41 51.63
C ASN A 730 -8.57 13.79 51.24
N ASN A 731 -7.95 13.91 50.06
CA ASN A 731 -7.28 15.13 49.57
C ASN A 731 -7.52 15.28 48.05
N PRO A 732 -8.77 15.54 47.61
CA PRO A 732 -9.14 15.56 46.19
C PRO A 732 -8.39 16.62 45.37
N GLU A 733 -7.87 17.67 46.00
CA GLU A 733 -7.05 18.72 45.40
C GLU A 733 -5.69 18.23 44.85
N LEU A 734 -5.29 16.99 45.17
CA LEU A 734 -4.11 16.34 44.58
C LEU A 734 -4.33 15.87 43.13
N LEU A 735 -5.58 15.86 42.65
CA LEU A 735 -5.90 15.55 41.25
C LEU A 735 -5.95 16.84 40.41
N PRO A 736 -5.36 16.85 39.21
CA PRO A 736 -5.69 17.85 38.20
C PRO A 736 -7.20 17.88 37.94
N MET A 737 -7.75 19.07 37.69
CA MET A 737 -9.20 19.37 37.66
C MET A 737 -10.01 18.52 36.64
N ASP A 738 -9.32 17.84 35.73
CA ASP A 738 -9.81 17.05 34.61
C ASP A 738 -9.55 15.52 34.74
N MET A 739 -8.85 15.05 35.78
CA MET A 739 -8.41 13.65 35.88
C MET A 739 -9.17 12.80 36.88
N LYS A 740 -9.48 11.56 36.46
CA LYS A 740 -9.92 10.51 37.37
C LYS A 740 -8.73 9.88 38.08
N THR A 741 -8.94 9.44 39.32
CA THR A 741 -7.91 8.78 40.13
C THR A 741 -7.25 7.61 39.43
N ASP A 742 -8.04 6.77 38.74
CA ASP A 742 -7.54 5.61 38.00
C ASP A 742 -6.62 5.99 36.82
N ASP A 743 -6.86 7.16 36.21
CA ASP A 743 -6.03 7.65 35.10
C ASP A 743 -4.67 8.16 35.61
N LEU A 744 -4.60 8.69 36.84
CA LEU A 744 -3.37 9.19 37.47
C LEU A 744 -2.57 8.10 38.22
N LEU A 745 -3.24 7.02 38.65
CA LEU A 745 -2.64 5.96 39.45
C LEU A 745 -1.30 5.42 38.89
N PRO A 746 -1.14 5.11 37.58
CA PRO A 746 0.13 4.62 37.04
C PRO A 746 1.30 5.61 37.18
N PHE A 747 1.03 6.91 37.29
CA PHE A 747 2.05 7.93 37.48
C PHE A 747 2.50 7.99 38.94
N LEU A 748 1.54 7.97 39.85
CA LEU A 748 1.79 7.99 41.30
C LEU A 748 2.53 6.73 41.74
N GLU A 749 2.18 5.57 41.20
CA GLU A 749 2.90 4.32 41.48
C GLU A 749 4.34 4.35 40.96
N GLN A 750 4.59 4.93 39.79
CA GLN A 750 5.96 5.13 39.32
C GLN A 750 6.76 6.04 40.24
N GLU A 751 6.13 7.11 40.74
CA GLU A 751 6.76 8.04 41.67
C GLU A 751 7.06 7.36 43.02
N ILE A 752 6.11 6.61 43.58
CA ILE A 752 6.32 5.78 44.79
C ILE A 752 7.52 4.85 44.60
N CYS A 753 7.53 4.11 43.50
CA CYS A 753 8.59 3.13 43.23
C CYS A 753 9.93 3.79 42.89
N TYR A 754 9.89 5.02 42.39
CA TYR A 754 11.08 5.83 42.19
C TYR A 754 11.73 6.24 43.51
N HIS A 755 10.96 6.54 44.55
CA HIS A 755 11.47 6.91 45.89
C HIS A 755 11.73 5.73 46.83
N ALA A 756 11.42 4.50 46.44
CA ALA A 756 11.71 3.31 47.23
C ALA A 756 13.21 3.15 47.53
N ASP A 757 13.58 2.56 48.67
CA ASP A 757 14.98 2.25 48.95
C ASP A 757 15.50 1.19 47.98
N PHE A 758 14.62 0.28 47.58
CA PHE A 758 14.92 -0.77 46.62
C PHE A 758 13.74 -1.04 45.68
N PHE A 759 14.02 -1.24 44.40
CA PHE A 759 13.00 -1.49 43.37
C PHE A 759 13.21 -2.84 42.66
N ILE A 760 12.15 -3.66 42.61
CA ILE A 760 12.11 -4.92 41.87
C ILE A 760 11.09 -4.80 40.75
N GLY A 761 11.56 -4.72 39.50
CA GLY A 761 10.69 -4.56 38.34
C GLY A 761 10.48 -5.84 37.54
N ASN A 762 9.44 -5.86 36.71
CA ASN A 762 9.33 -6.80 35.59
C ASN A 762 10.27 -6.39 34.43
N TYR A 763 11.12 -7.30 33.93
CA TYR A 763 12.15 -7.01 32.91
C TYR A 763 11.58 -6.55 31.57
N PHE A 764 10.40 -7.06 31.18
CA PHE A 764 9.76 -6.81 29.89
C PHE A 764 8.76 -5.66 29.92
N SER A 765 8.50 -5.08 31.09
CA SER A 765 7.58 -3.94 31.22
C SER A 765 8.29 -2.59 31.02
N THR A 766 7.75 -1.77 30.11
CA THR A 766 8.19 -0.39 29.91
C THR A 766 7.94 0.49 31.14
N PHE A 767 6.93 0.17 31.95
CA PHE A 767 6.68 0.79 33.25
C PHE A 767 7.87 0.59 34.22
N SER A 768 8.30 -0.67 34.42
CA SER A 768 9.47 -0.96 35.25
C SER A 768 10.75 -0.31 34.71
N ARG A 769 10.91 -0.33 33.39
CA ARG A 769 12.08 0.20 32.70
C ARG A 769 12.26 1.69 32.99
N ARG A 770 11.15 2.45 32.95
CA ARG A 770 11.15 3.88 33.25
C ARG A 770 11.55 4.17 34.70
N ILE A 771 10.93 3.48 35.67
CA ILE A 771 11.31 3.58 37.09
C ILE A 771 12.81 3.31 37.26
N SER A 772 13.29 2.19 36.71
CA SER A 772 14.70 1.79 36.83
C SER A 772 15.66 2.80 36.20
N ASN A 773 15.33 3.35 35.03
CA ASN A 773 16.14 4.38 34.37
C ASN A 773 16.22 5.66 35.21
N ASN A 774 15.09 6.11 35.76
CA ASN A 774 15.04 7.28 36.63
C ASN A 774 15.87 7.04 37.90
N ARG A 775 15.73 5.87 38.53
CA ARG A 775 16.50 5.47 39.72
C ARG A 775 18.00 5.39 39.44
N LYS A 776 18.39 4.83 38.29
CA LYS A 776 19.79 4.72 37.85
C LYS A 776 20.48 6.08 37.76
N SER A 777 19.76 7.12 37.32
CA SER A 777 20.30 8.49 37.24
C SER A 777 20.73 9.05 38.60
N LYS A 778 20.13 8.56 39.70
CA LYS A 778 20.46 8.93 41.09
C LYS A 778 21.30 7.88 41.83
N GLY A 779 21.77 6.84 41.13
CA GLY A 779 22.52 5.74 41.76
C GLY A 779 21.69 4.84 42.69
N LEU A 780 20.35 4.90 42.59
CA LEU A 780 19.45 4.11 43.44
C LEU A 780 19.36 2.65 42.94
N PRO A 781 19.36 1.66 43.85
CA PRO A 781 19.42 0.26 43.46
C PRO A 781 18.09 -0.20 42.85
N SER A 782 18.19 -0.95 41.75
CA SER A 782 17.07 -1.55 41.04
C SER A 782 17.46 -2.94 40.54
N MET A 783 16.48 -3.83 40.42
CA MET A 783 16.64 -5.16 39.88
C MET A 783 15.41 -5.59 39.09
N PHE A 784 15.49 -6.75 38.44
CA PHE A 784 14.38 -7.32 37.71
C PHE A 784 14.16 -8.79 38.04
N PHE A 785 12.91 -9.24 37.90
CA PHE A 785 12.58 -10.66 37.82
C PHE A 785 13.25 -11.32 36.61
#